data_AF-A0A7C9KLG8-F1
#
_entry.id   AF-A0A7C9KLG8-F1
#
_cell.length_a   1.000
_cell.length_b   1.000
_cell.length_c   1.000
_cell.angle_alpha   90.00
_cell.angle_beta   90.00
_cell.angle_gamma   90.00
#
_symmetry.space_group_name_H-M   'P 1'
#
loop_
_entity.id
_entity.type
_entity.pdbx_description
1 polymer ?
#
loop_
_entity_poly.entity_id
_entity_poly.type
_entity_poly.pdbx_seq_one_letter_code
_entity_poly.pdbx_strand_id
1 'polypeptide(L)'
;MSIALLATDTTVICRVVKALYDAAPGYTYLSNFLSYKSVNGLDATVNALASAYSSQTNAELAATVCTNLGLTGTAYTAGVDYLTSQFNATTAANRGVVIKDAMNGLANLTGDATFGSAAEAFNSSIAMAEAYSTNSDNTSTDINTLQAADETSAIASTLQFSTTVGETKTGTGGNDAFTATTSNTGQTLDSGDIANGGLGNDSLTITAQGAAATVQLDSIETVSIRLLSAQSFDTLSWSGTNQVVVNGDSTSNNTLTITNADLDTEFKLEKYGTINVTYLESNASSTAYAAASGTYYQTSTNISTINTGSAGIVMLDLGGDNALRLEGSGTDITISGAGSSVLKVDAVSGIDATAFDGNLDITFSAASNVDVSTGAGNDVLRFGTTFNGLDSVDGGDGTDTLRAAIAGSVSVAGIANVESAVFNATGNSVTMSMSGASFSTITFADATASVDLNLRDNIADGTTVKFTGNASLGEVQLDYASGAASVVQFNGVSGDISLVSSLSITDAVSVALSVESASGDVTMSAITLDSDVRTVDISLASGSLTLGNAAAFNLGGATTVSVTQSGSGTASIGGAVTGGSALSTLTLTNAGLGETALRLGSAADVIELATGETTVNINVTGSGSVVGGAFLQDKGSGMNAFTLNLNVGDNGAYGANDEGLNFTGSAGTFTLSETTIGASASVYISSIAAGASGSVSDITVNVGTTGLFKVWKLDADVIGDITIDAAAAGSAYITDGSAGIVGDITLTGSGVKTILLDTTSGMGNIDISGGSATLTVSSTTGGIGNVNITGSGTVFTNTAGDVGTVTVAGSGAVSVDVGSANNVGNVDTTGHGGSVTIDLSSAVAAVTVNLAASGTDKVYVGEGGDTVYMASGSGVDKVVFTTTSTETVSIYNFDLASATDQLVFTTAGFDIGLLASAATAVAALQDGGAATGVVLVSGDNASVTTPGVLSGGTQIVILRSGTYDSVTDMLSAISSAGPMTLAVGTAVTAGLDVIVAWADQNGDTHVTLVNTTAAGVGALFSAVGLISAANTNDLAILYGVNISTYTSSFADKFQFE
;
A
#
# COMPACT_ATOMS: atom_id res chain seq x y z
N MET A 1 85.48 65.89 -1.82
CA MET A 1 84.78 66.50 -2.97
C MET A 1 84.28 65.35 -3.84
N SER A 2 83.00 64.99 -3.74
CA SER A 2 82.38 64.11 -4.72
C SER A 2 82.13 64.91 -5.99
N ILE A 3 82.40 64.32 -7.15
CA ILE A 3 81.91 64.84 -8.42
C ILE A 3 80.41 64.61 -8.39
N ALA A 4 79.61 65.67 -8.29
CA ALA A 4 78.17 65.55 -8.45
C ALA A 4 77.89 65.07 -9.87
N LEU A 5 77.31 63.88 -10.01
CA LEU A 5 76.81 63.40 -11.30
C LEU A 5 75.64 64.33 -11.67
N LEU A 6 75.84 65.18 -12.68
CA LEU A 6 74.75 65.97 -13.25
C LEU A 6 73.68 64.99 -13.75
N ALA A 7 72.44 65.19 -13.32
CA ALA A 7 71.31 64.39 -13.79
C ALA A 7 71.26 64.43 -15.32
N THR A 8 70.98 63.28 -15.96
CA THR A 8 70.90 63.21 -17.41
C THR A 8 69.71 64.03 -17.92
N ASP A 9 69.74 64.45 -19.19
CA ASP A 9 68.59 65.15 -19.78
C ASP A 9 67.30 64.31 -19.68
N THR A 10 67.41 62.99 -19.81
CA THR A 10 66.31 62.03 -19.63
C THR A 10 65.73 62.10 -18.22
N THR A 11 66.60 62.06 -17.20
CA THR A 11 66.22 62.20 -15.79
C THR A 11 65.49 63.49 -15.52
N VAL A 12 66.02 64.60 -16.03
CA VAL A 12 65.44 65.92 -15.81
C VAL A 12 64.08 66.05 -16.49
N ILE A 13 63.91 65.50 -17.69
CA ILE A 13 62.61 65.47 -18.37
C ILE A 13 61.60 64.63 -17.58
N CYS A 14 61.96 63.43 -17.14
CA CYS A 14 61.07 62.58 -16.33
C CYS A 14 60.66 63.27 -15.02
N ARG A 15 61.59 63.95 -14.34
CA ARG A 15 61.31 64.77 -13.14
C ARG A 15 60.26 65.83 -13.38
N VAL A 16 60.36 66.55 -14.50
CA VAL A 16 59.42 67.63 -14.84
C VAL A 16 58.07 67.05 -15.27
N VAL A 17 58.04 65.93 -16.01
CA VAL A 17 56.79 65.28 -16.40
C VAL A 17 56.06 64.73 -15.17
N LYS A 18 56.74 64.08 -14.23
CA LYS A 18 56.18 63.68 -12.92
C LYS A 18 55.56 64.87 -12.19
N ALA A 19 56.33 65.94 -12.02
CA ALA A 19 55.89 67.14 -11.30
C ALA A 19 54.63 67.78 -11.94
N LEU A 20 54.53 67.79 -13.27
CA LEU A 20 53.43 68.46 -13.97
C LEU A 20 52.21 67.55 -14.18
N TYR A 21 52.42 66.29 -14.53
CA TYR A 21 51.40 65.39 -15.05
C TYR A 21 51.17 64.13 -14.21
N ASP A 22 51.99 63.90 -13.18
CA ASP A 22 51.96 62.68 -12.37
C ASP A 22 52.10 61.39 -13.21
N ALA A 23 53.00 61.44 -14.20
CA ALA A 23 53.11 60.40 -15.22
C ALA A 23 54.56 60.10 -15.62
N ALA A 24 54.78 58.88 -16.10
CA ALA A 24 55.96 58.52 -16.87
C ALA A 24 55.69 58.86 -18.36
N PRO A 25 56.56 59.60 -19.07
CA PRO A 25 56.26 60.04 -20.43
C PRO A 25 56.10 58.89 -21.44
N GLY A 26 56.66 57.70 -21.18
CA GLY A 26 56.69 56.62 -22.16
C GLY A 26 57.65 56.93 -23.32
N TYR A 27 57.94 55.93 -24.15
CA TYR A 27 58.96 56.02 -25.19
C TYR A 27 58.62 57.04 -26.28
N THR A 28 57.34 57.12 -26.67
CA THR A 28 56.87 58.05 -27.71
C THR A 28 57.06 59.51 -27.28
N TYR A 29 56.60 59.90 -26.09
CA TYR A 29 56.76 61.28 -25.64
C TYR A 29 58.20 61.60 -25.22
N LEU A 30 58.91 60.68 -24.55
CA LEU A 30 60.31 60.91 -24.19
C LEU A 30 61.18 61.16 -25.45
N SER A 31 61.00 60.35 -26.50
CA SER A 31 61.70 60.54 -27.78
C SER A 31 61.37 61.89 -28.42
N ASN A 32 60.11 62.32 -28.34
CA ASN A 32 59.68 63.63 -28.82
C ASN A 32 60.34 64.77 -28.03
N PHE A 33 60.32 64.71 -26.70
CA PHE A 33 60.90 65.73 -25.82
C PHE A 33 62.41 65.84 -26.00
N LEU A 34 63.12 64.72 -26.15
CA LEU A 34 64.56 64.70 -26.43
C LEU A 34 64.87 65.30 -27.82
N SER A 35 64.02 65.04 -28.82
CA SER A 35 64.14 65.66 -30.14
C SER A 35 63.92 67.17 -30.08
N TYR A 36 62.87 67.63 -29.40
CA TYR A 36 62.61 69.07 -29.18
C TYR A 36 63.76 69.75 -28.44
N LYS A 37 64.32 69.08 -27.41
CA LYS A 37 65.48 69.54 -26.65
C LYS A 37 66.74 69.70 -27.49
N SER A 38 67.01 68.80 -28.44
CA SER A 38 68.20 68.90 -29.29
C SER A 38 68.20 70.16 -30.17
N VAL A 39 67.01 70.69 -30.49
CA VAL A 39 66.84 71.87 -31.33
C VAL A 39 66.77 73.14 -30.49
N ASN A 40 66.06 73.12 -29.36
CA ASN A 40 65.69 74.34 -28.62
C ASN A 40 66.41 74.48 -27.25
N GLY A 41 67.11 73.44 -26.79
CA GLY A 41 67.72 73.38 -25.46
C GLY A 41 66.74 72.93 -24.36
N LEU A 42 67.30 72.49 -23.23
CA LEU A 42 66.52 71.88 -22.13
C LEU A 42 65.54 72.86 -21.47
N ASP A 43 65.97 74.10 -21.25
CA ASP A 43 65.13 75.14 -20.63
C ASP A 43 63.90 75.47 -21.48
N ALA A 44 64.06 75.50 -22.80
CA ALA A 44 62.94 75.69 -23.72
C ALA A 44 61.98 74.49 -23.68
N THR A 45 62.50 73.26 -23.59
CA THR A 45 61.68 72.04 -23.48
C THR A 45 60.84 72.03 -22.21
N VAL A 46 61.43 72.30 -21.04
CA VAL A 46 60.67 72.28 -19.77
C VAL A 46 59.66 73.42 -19.68
N ASN A 47 59.95 74.59 -20.26
CA ASN A 47 58.97 75.67 -20.39
C ASN A 47 57.83 75.33 -21.36
N ALA A 48 58.13 74.60 -22.44
CA ALA A 48 57.11 74.09 -23.36
C ALA A 48 56.17 73.08 -22.66
N LEU A 49 56.71 72.18 -21.83
CA LEU A 49 55.90 71.27 -21.00
C LEU A 49 55.00 72.05 -20.03
N ALA A 50 55.54 73.03 -19.32
CA ALA A 50 54.76 73.84 -18.37
C ALA A 50 53.70 74.73 -19.05
N SER A 51 53.77 74.96 -20.37
CA SER A 51 52.85 75.86 -21.08
C SER A 51 51.38 75.42 -21.02
N ALA A 52 51.12 74.13 -20.84
CA ALA A 52 49.78 73.56 -20.66
C ALA A 52 49.08 74.10 -19.39
N TYR A 53 49.83 74.60 -18.42
CA TYR A 53 49.34 75.14 -17.15
C TYR A 53 49.34 76.67 -17.11
N SER A 54 49.45 77.33 -18.26
CA SER A 54 49.49 78.80 -18.36
C SER A 54 48.21 79.48 -17.85
N SER A 55 47.09 78.78 -17.79
CA SER A 55 45.81 79.26 -17.23
C SER A 55 45.76 79.25 -15.70
N GLN A 56 46.67 78.53 -15.02
CA GLN A 56 46.72 78.47 -13.56
C GLN A 56 47.49 79.67 -12.96
N THR A 57 47.02 80.12 -11.80
CA THR A 57 47.76 81.07 -10.94
C THR A 57 49.04 80.42 -10.39
N ASN A 58 49.97 81.25 -9.89
CA ASN A 58 51.22 80.75 -9.29
C ASN A 58 50.96 79.79 -8.12
N ALA A 59 49.95 80.07 -7.29
CA ALA A 59 49.61 79.23 -6.15
C ALA A 59 48.93 77.91 -6.58
N GLU A 60 48.05 77.95 -7.58
CA GLU A 60 47.41 76.74 -8.12
C GLU A 60 48.43 75.80 -8.76
N LEU A 61 49.37 76.33 -9.56
CA LEU A 61 50.42 75.50 -10.16
C LEU A 61 51.37 74.92 -9.11
N ALA A 62 51.73 75.69 -8.08
CA ALA A 62 52.53 75.20 -6.96
C ALA A 62 51.80 74.07 -6.22
N ALA A 63 50.49 74.21 -5.98
CA ALA A 63 49.66 73.17 -5.39
C ALA A 63 49.58 71.92 -6.29
N THR A 64 49.38 72.06 -7.60
CA THR A 64 49.39 70.94 -8.56
C THR A 64 50.72 70.19 -8.52
N VAL A 65 51.86 70.90 -8.56
CA VAL A 65 53.18 70.27 -8.49
C VAL A 65 53.36 69.53 -7.17
N CYS A 66 53.03 70.15 -6.04
CA CYS A 66 53.17 69.49 -4.73
C CYS A 66 52.24 68.27 -4.56
N THR A 67 51.03 68.32 -5.13
CA THR A 67 50.10 67.19 -5.14
C THR A 67 50.64 66.03 -5.96
N ASN A 68 51.10 66.27 -7.19
CA ASN A 68 51.64 65.23 -8.07
C ASN A 68 52.94 64.60 -7.53
N LEU A 69 53.66 65.31 -6.66
CA LEU A 69 54.84 64.76 -5.98
C LEU A 69 54.47 63.93 -4.74
N GLY A 70 53.19 63.79 -4.42
CA GLY A 70 52.73 63.08 -3.23
C GLY A 70 53.11 63.76 -1.91
N LEU A 71 53.41 65.07 -1.92
CA LEU A 71 53.71 65.78 -0.68
C LEU A 71 52.47 65.87 0.20
N THR A 72 52.63 65.60 1.49
CA THR A 72 51.54 65.71 2.48
C THR A 72 52.00 66.50 3.71
N GLY A 73 51.05 66.92 4.55
CA GLY A 73 51.33 67.56 5.83
C GLY A 73 52.24 68.79 5.74
N THR A 74 53.24 68.88 6.62
CA THR A 74 54.17 70.01 6.70
C THR A 74 55.05 70.16 5.44
N ALA A 75 55.37 69.06 4.77
CA ALA A 75 56.13 69.07 3.52
C ALA A 75 55.31 69.66 2.36
N TYR A 76 54.01 69.37 2.30
CA TYR A 76 53.10 69.97 1.32
C TYR A 76 53.02 71.49 1.49
N THR A 77 52.75 71.97 2.70
CA THR A 77 52.66 73.43 2.97
C THR A 77 53.97 74.13 2.64
N ALA A 78 55.11 73.61 3.10
CA ALA A 78 56.42 74.19 2.83
C ALA A 78 56.78 74.18 1.33
N GLY A 79 56.41 73.10 0.62
CA GLY A 79 56.62 72.98 -0.83
C GLY A 79 55.80 73.98 -1.64
N VAL A 80 54.52 74.15 -1.29
CA VAL A 80 53.62 75.11 -1.97
C VAL A 80 54.10 76.54 -1.75
N ASP A 81 54.47 76.90 -0.51
CA ASP A 81 55.00 78.23 -0.18
C ASP A 81 56.30 78.52 -0.94
N TYR A 82 57.21 77.54 -0.98
CA TYR A 82 58.47 77.65 -1.72
C TYR A 82 58.23 77.89 -3.22
N LEU A 83 57.47 77.00 -3.88
CA LEU A 83 57.21 77.11 -5.31
C LEU A 83 56.43 78.37 -5.68
N THR A 84 55.44 78.76 -4.88
CA THR A 84 54.69 80.01 -5.08
C THR A 84 55.61 81.23 -5.04
N SER A 85 56.54 81.27 -4.07
CA SER A 85 57.55 82.32 -3.97
C SER A 85 58.47 82.36 -5.20
N GLN A 86 58.96 81.19 -5.64
CA GLN A 86 59.80 81.10 -6.83
C GLN A 86 59.05 81.51 -8.11
N PHE A 87 57.78 81.13 -8.25
CA PHE A 87 56.95 81.52 -9.39
C PHE A 87 56.63 83.02 -9.42
N ASN A 88 56.46 83.66 -8.26
CA ASN A 88 56.28 85.12 -8.17
C ASN A 88 57.54 85.89 -8.56
N ALA A 89 58.72 85.28 -8.39
CA ALA A 89 60.02 85.87 -8.74
C ALA A 89 60.40 85.70 -10.23
N THR A 90 59.58 84.99 -11.03
CA THR A 90 59.83 84.75 -12.45
C THR A 90 58.64 85.17 -13.33
N THR A 91 58.83 85.17 -14.65
CA THR A 91 57.74 85.38 -15.60
C THR A 91 56.97 84.07 -15.83
N ALA A 92 55.69 84.17 -16.20
CA ALA A 92 54.86 82.99 -16.47
C ALA A 92 55.47 82.06 -17.54
N ALA A 93 56.19 82.61 -18.52
CA ALA A 93 56.88 81.85 -19.57
C ALA A 93 58.08 81.02 -19.09
N ASN A 94 58.61 81.30 -17.88
CA ASN A 94 59.80 80.65 -17.33
C ASN A 94 59.51 79.75 -16.12
N ARG A 95 58.24 79.43 -15.87
CA ARG A 95 57.83 78.57 -14.74
C ARG A 95 58.37 77.13 -14.85
N GLY A 96 58.57 76.61 -16.06
CA GLY A 96 59.11 75.26 -16.27
C GLY A 96 60.57 75.12 -15.78
N VAL A 97 61.38 76.16 -15.95
CA VAL A 97 62.76 76.20 -15.41
C VAL A 97 62.76 76.21 -13.89
N VAL A 98 61.83 76.93 -13.26
CA VAL A 98 61.67 76.91 -11.79
C VAL A 98 61.31 75.52 -11.29
N ILE A 99 60.39 74.81 -11.96
CA ILE A 99 60.03 73.43 -11.60
C ILE A 99 61.24 72.51 -11.75
N LYS A 100 61.96 72.60 -12.87
CA LYS A 100 63.20 71.84 -13.11
C LYS A 100 64.22 72.01 -11.98
N ASP A 101 64.48 73.24 -11.56
CA ASP A 101 65.46 73.53 -10.50
C ASP A 101 64.95 73.05 -9.13
N ALA A 102 63.65 73.23 -8.84
CA ALA A 102 63.04 72.74 -7.63
C ALA A 102 63.08 71.20 -7.52
N MET A 103 62.82 70.48 -8.61
CA MET A 103 62.83 69.00 -8.63
C MET A 103 64.24 68.43 -8.48
N ASN A 104 65.24 69.10 -9.08
CA ASN A 104 66.63 68.77 -8.84
C ASN A 104 67.06 69.08 -7.40
N GLY A 105 66.50 70.12 -6.79
CA GLY A 105 66.64 70.41 -5.36
C GLY A 105 66.06 69.29 -4.50
N LEU A 106 64.79 68.95 -4.69
CA LEU A 106 64.07 67.91 -3.95
C LEU A 106 64.79 66.57 -4.00
N ALA A 107 65.27 66.15 -5.17
CA ALA A 107 66.02 64.90 -5.34
C ALA A 107 67.27 64.76 -4.45
N ASN A 108 67.84 65.88 -3.98
CA ASN A 108 69.02 65.89 -3.11
C ASN A 108 68.69 65.99 -1.61
N LEU A 109 67.41 66.09 -1.25
CA LEU A 109 66.95 66.27 0.13
C LEU A 109 66.65 64.96 0.86
N THR A 110 67.17 63.81 0.43
CA THR A 110 66.86 62.50 1.04
C THR A 110 67.21 62.41 2.53
N GLY A 111 68.16 63.21 3.01
CA GLY A 111 68.50 63.32 4.44
C GLY A 111 67.78 64.43 5.22
N ASP A 112 66.84 65.16 4.59
CA ASP A 112 66.13 66.28 5.23
C ASP A 112 64.98 65.79 6.12
N ALA A 113 64.80 66.38 7.30
CA ALA A 113 63.77 65.94 8.25
C ALA A 113 62.33 66.23 7.78
N THR A 114 62.13 67.17 6.85
CA THR A 114 60.82 67.52 6.30
C THR A 114 60.58 66.87 4.93
N PHE A 115 61.61 66.85 4.08
CA PHE A 115 61.49 66.38 2.69
C PHE A 115 62.15 65.02 2.42
N GLY A 116 62.84 64.40 3.38
CA GLY A 116 63.62 63.17 3.20
C GLY A 116 62.83 62.02 2.58
N SER A 117 61.75 61.61 3.22
CA SER A 117 60.88 60.54 2.71
C SER A 117 60.25 60.87 1.36
N ALA A 118 59.87 62.13 1.15
CA ALA A 118 59.32 62.57 -0.13
C ALA A 118 60.38 62.57 -1.25
N ALA A 119 61.62 62.94 -0.93
CA ALA A 119 62.74 62.92 -1.85
C ALA A 119 63.14 61.48 -2.23
N GLU A 120 63.08 60.54 -1.28
CA GLU A 120 63.30 59.11 -1.54
C GLU A 120 62.21 58.53 -2.45
N ALA A 121 60.94 58.76 -2.12
CA ALA A 121 59.81 58.33 -2.93
C ALA A 121 59.85 58.93 -4.34
N PHE A 122 60.15 60.23 -4.44
CA PHE A 122 60.35 60.92 -5.72
C PHE A 122 61.48 60.29 -6.53
N ASN A 123 62.67 60.10 -5.94
CA ASN A 123 63.79 59.50 -6.66
C ASN A 123 63.49 58.07 -7.14
N SER A 124 62.73 57.29 -6.36
CA SER A 124 62.29 55.95 -6.74
C SER A 124 61.32 55.98 -7.93
N SER A 125 60.29 56.83 -7.90
CA SER A 125 59.36 57.03 -9.03
C SER A 125 60.09 57.49 -10.30
N ILE A 126 61.10 58.36 -10.19
CA ILE A 126 61.87 58.79 -11.35
C ILE A 126 62.71 57.66 -11.95
N ALA A 127 63.34 56.82 -11.13
CA ALA A 127 64.07 55.65 -11.64
C ALA A 127 63.14 54.70 -12.43
N MET A 128 61.90 54.51 -11.96
CA MET A 128 60.88 53.73 -12.65
C MET A 128 60.42 54.40 -13.94
N ALA A 129 60.12 55.71 -13.90
CA ALA A 129 59.70 56.47 -15.07
C ALA A 129 60.76 56.46 -16.18
N GLU A 130 62.05 56.49 -15.81
CA GLU A 130 63.16 56.35 -16.76
C GLU A 130 63.22 54.95 -17.38
N ALA A 131 63.13 53.91 -16.56
CA ALA A 131 63.13 52.52 -17.03
C ALA A 131 61.94 52.26 -17.98
N TYR A 132 60.74 52.72 -17.60
CA TYR A 132 59.54 52.62 -18.43
C TYR A 132 59.69 53.39 -19.74
N SER A 133 60.19 54.63 -19.68
CA SER A 133 60.21 55.53 -20.85
C SER A 133 61.35 55.25 -21.83
N THR A 134 62.38 54.50 -21.42
CA THR A 134 63.49 54.12 -22.31
C THR A 134 63.25 52.79 -23.04
N ASN A 135 62.24 52.02 -22.63
CA ASN A 135 61.82 50.81 -23.32
C ASN A 135 61.02 51.15 -24.59
N SER A 136 61.51 50.75 -25.76
CA SER A 136 60.90 51.04 -27.07
C SER A 136 59.48 50.50 -27.27
N ASP A 137 59.05 49.53 -26.45
CA ASP A 137 57.73 48.92 -26.55
C ASP A 137 56.64 49.78 -25.86
N ASN A 138 57.03 50.64 -24.93
CA ASN A 138 56.13 51.49 -24.15
C ASN A 138 55.72 52.75 -24.93
N THR A 139 54.96 52.54 -26.00
CA THR A 139 54.59 53.59 -26.99
C THR A 139 53.29 54.34 -26.69
N SER A 140 52.63 54.04 -25.56
CA SER A 140 51.33 54.63 -25.20
C SER A 140 51.38 56.16 -25.18
N THR A 141 50.26 56.77 -25.59
CA THR A 141 50.04 58.22 -25.51
C THR A 141 48.81 58.58 -24.66
N ASP A 142 48.18 57.57 -24.06
CA ASP A 142 47.04 57.75 -23.16
C ASP A 142 47.51 58.19 -21.78
N ILE A 143 47.00 59.33 -21.29
CA ILE A 143 47.46 59.91 -20.03
C ILE A 143 47.20 58.98 -18.83
N ASN A 144 46.11 58.21 -18.81
CA ASN A 144 45.82 57.30 -17.69
C ASN A 144 46.79 56.12 -17.68
N THR A 145 47.18 55.61 -18.86
CA THR A 145 48.23 54.57 -18.96
C THR A 145 49.58 55.08 -18.49
N LEU A 146 49.91 56.33 -18.82
CA LEU A 146 51.18 56.95 -18.46
C LEU A 146 51.26 57.34 -16.97
N GLN A 147 50.12 57.70 -16.37
CA GLN A 147 49.97 57.90 -14.92
C GLN A 147 50.04 56.58 -14.15
N ALA A 148 49.36 55.53 -14.63
CA ALA A 148 49.43 54.19 -14.03
C ALA A 148 50.85 53.58 -14.07
N ALA A 149 51.64 53.91 -15.10
CA ALA A 149 53.04 53.50 -15.20
C ALA A 149 53.97 54.20 -14.18
N ASP A 150 53.47 55.20 -13.46
CA ASP A 150 54.18 56.02 -12.49
C ASP A 150 53.68 55.86 -11.05
N GLU A 151 52.50 55.24 -10.87
CA GLU A 151 52.03 54.77 -9.56
C GLU A 151 52.88 53.59 -9.07
N THR A 152 53.14 53.52 -7.76
CA THR A 152 53.92 52.49 -7.05
C THR A 152 53.40 51.04 -7.17
N SER A 153 52.45 50.75 -8.06
CA SER A 153 52.13 49.38 -8.47
C SER A 153 53.25 48.90 -9.40
N ALA A 154 54.32 48.38 -8.80
CA ALA A 154 55.46 47.87 -9.55
C ALA A 154 55.04 46.70 -10.46
N ILE A 155 55.80 46.52 -11.55
CA ILE A 155 55.64 45.40 -12.46
C ILE A 155 55.90 44.10 -11.68
N ALA A 156 54.87 43.28 -11.51
CA ALA A 156 54.98 41.92 -10.97
C ALA A 156 56.14 41.16 -11.65
N SER A 157 57.05 40.61 -10.85
CA SER A 157 58.17 39.82 -11.30
C SER A 157 57.91 38.33 -11.11
N THR A 158 58.49 37.50 -11.99
CA THR A 158 58.54 36.06 -11.78
C THR A 158 59.98 35.68 -11.49
N LEU A 159 60.24 35.23 -10.26
CA LEU A 159 61.57 34.92 -9.74
C LEU A 159 61.72 33.41 -9.60
N GLN A 160 62.84 32.88 -10.07
CA GLN A 160 63.14 31.45 -9.96
C GLN A 160 64.43 31.26 -9.16
N PHE A 161 64.38 30.35 -8.18
CA PHE A 161 65.57 29.89 -7.50
C PHE A 161 66.43 29.02 -8.41
N SER A 162 67.75 29.10 -8.27
CA SER A 162 68.67 28.22 -8.99
C SER A 162 69.27 27.18 -8.05
N THR A 163 70.19 26.34 -8.51
CA THR A 163 70.79 25.29 -7.68
C THR A 163 71.88 25.80 -6.73
N THR A 164 71.92 27.10 -6.42
CA THR A 164 72.90 27.68 -5.49
C THR A 164 72.32 27.69 -4.08
N VAL A 165 73.13 27.33 -3.09
CA VAL A 165 72.72 27.32 -1.68
C VAL A 165 72.78 28.73 -1.09
N GLY A 166 71.75 29.12 -0.34
CA GLY A 166 71.70 30.42 0.36
C GLY A 166 71.36 31.58 -0.56
N GLU A 167 70.57 31.34 -1.61
CA GLU A 167 70.10 32.38 -2.51
C GLU A 167 69.09 33.30 -1.81
N THR A 168 69.25 34.61 -1.98
CA THR A 168 68.21 35.58 -1.64
C THR A 168 67.53 36.05 -2.91
N LYS A 169 66.21 35.89 -2.98
CA LYS A 169 65.35 36.48 -4.02
C LYS A 169 64.46 37.51 -3.33
N THR A 170 64.47 38.73 -3.85
CA THR A 170 63.62 39.82 -3.36
C THR A 170 62.73 40.29 -4.50
N GLY A 171 61.43 40.32 -4.24
CA GLY A 171 60.43 40.86 -5.15
C GLY A 171 60.48 42.39 -5.22
N THR A 172 59.47 42.93 -5.87
CA THR A 172 59.25 44.33 -6.15
C THR A 172 58.16 44.87 -5.21
N GLY A 173 57.41 45.89 -5.66
CA GLY A 173 56.21 46.36 -4.97
C GLY A 173 54.90 45.91 -5.62
N GLY A 174 54.97 44.93 -6.53
CA GLY A 174 53.83 44.33 -7.23
C GLY A 174 53.63 42.89 -6.78
N ASN A 175 52.61 42.20 -7.29
CA ASN A 175 52.32 40.82 -6.91
C ASN A 175 53.32 39.85 -7.56
N ASP A 176 54.41 39.52 -6.87
CA ASP A 176 55.49 38.70 -7.37
C ASP A 176 55.21 37.20 -7.25
N ALA A 177 55.78 36.42 -8.19
CA ALA A 177 55.64 34.98 -8.24
C ALA A 177 57.01 34.30 -8.17
N PHE A 178 57.23 33.50 -7.14
CA PHE A 178 58.43 32.72 -6.92
C PHE A 178 58.20 31.26 -7.35
N THR A 179 59.20 30.63 -7.95
CA THR A 179 59.14 29.21 -8.32
C THR A 179 60.39 28.47 -7.90
N ALA A 180 60.20 27.27 -7.33
CA ALA A 180 61.30 26.44 -6.88
C ALA A 180 60.94 24.95 -6.84
N THR A 181 61.96 24.11 -6.65
CA THR A 181 61.86 22.64 -6.62
C THR A 181 62.69 22.09 -5.46
N THR A 182 62.09 21.21 -4.64
CA THR A 182 62.84 20.36 -3.70
C THR A 182 63.00 18.97 -4.32
N SER A 183 64.23 18.47 -4.44
CA SER A 183 64.53 17.19 -5.08
C SER A 183 65.87 16.65 -4.60
N ASN A 184 66.09 15.35 -4.68
CA ASN A 184 67.41 14.76 -4.43
C ASN A 184 68.42 15.12 -5.55
N THR A 185 67.93 15.56 -6.71
CA THR A 185 68.72 16.01 -7.86
C THR A 185 68.09 17.26 -8.47
N GLY A 186 68.88 18.32 -8.68
CA GLY A 186 68.37 19.57 -9.25
C GLY A 186 67.49 20.39 -8.27
N GLN A 187 67.75 20.27 -6.97
CA GLN A 187 67.15 21.13 -5.95
C GLN A 187 67.46 22.59 -6.27
N THR A 188 66.43 23.42 -6.30
CA THR A 188 66.55 24.87 -6.42
C THR A 188 66.15 25.58 -5.15
N LEU A 189 65.33 24.96 -4.30
CA LEU A 189 65.04 25.46 -2.96
C LEU A 189 65.86 24.67 -1.93
N ASP A 190 66.95 25.27 -1.44
CA ASP A 190 67.91 24.66 -0.50
C ASP A 190 67.99 25.43 0.84
N SER A 191 68.71 24.88 1.81
CA SER A 191 68.74 25.37 3.18
C SER A 191 69.49 26.70 3.26
N GLY A 192 68.87 27.68 3.91
CA GLY A 192 69.40 29.05 4.00
C GLY A 192 68.98 29.97 2.87
N ASP A 193 68.19 29.49 1.91
CA ASP A 193 67.55 30.35 0.91
C ASP A 193 66.54 31.29 1.57
N ILE A 194 66.39 32.49 0.99
CA ILE A 194 65.48 33.54 1.44
C ILE A 194 64.61 33.98 0.26
N ALA A 195 63.29 33.87 0.39
CA ALA A 195 62.33 34.52 -0.49
C ALA A 195 61.69 35.70 0.26
N ASN A 196 61.88 36.92 -0.23
CA ASN A 196 61.25 38.12 0.29
C ASN A 196 60.32 38.69 -0.78
N GLY A 197 59.00 38.66 -0.57
CA GLY A 197 58.02 39.14 -1.56
C GLY A 197 58.07 40.64 -1.77
N GLY A 198 58.26 41.41 -0.69
CA GLY A 198 58.28 42.87 -0.75
C GLY A 198 56.91 43.44 -0.42
N LEU A 199 56.40 44.35 -1.24
CA LEU A 199 55.02 44.84 -1.13
C LEU A 199 54.19 44.18 -2.23
N GLY A 200 52.92 43.89 -1.96
CA GLY A 200 52.05 43.23 -2.92
C GLY A 200 51.43 41.99 -2.30
N ASN A 201 50.73 41.20 -3.12
CA ASN A 201 50.30 39.86 -2.74
C ASN A 201 51.19 38.86 -3.50
N ASP A 202 52.16 38.32 -2.79
CA ASP A 202 53.23 37.50 -3.34
C ASP A 202 52.95 36.01 -3.18
N SER A 203 53.46 35.21 -4.11
CA SER A 203 53.22 33.77 -4.14
C SER A 203 54.48 32.94 -4.38
N LEU A 204 54.62 31.80 -3.73
CA LEU A 204 55.70 30.83 -3.97
C LEU A 204 55.13 29.49 -4.40
N THR A 205 55.53 28.99 -5.58
CA THR A 205 55.20 27.64 -6.04
C THR A 205 56.39 26.69 -5.87
N ILE A 206 56.18 25.60 -5.13
CA ILE A 206 57.19 24.57 -4.85
C ILE A 206 56.79 23.25 -5.53
N THR A 207 57.63 22.71 -6.41
CA THR A 207 57.51 21.31 -6.85
C THR A 207 58.34 20.41 -5.93
N ALA A 208 57.70 19.55 -5.14
CA ALA A 208 58.36 18.84 -4.05
C ALA A 208 58.49 17.33 -4.30
N GLN A 209 59.73 16.83 -4.38
CA GLN A 209 60.08 15.44 -4.73
C GLN A 209 61.24 14.84 -3.90
N GLY A 210 62.00 15.63 -3.14
CA GLY A 210 63.14 15.18 -2.30
C GLY A 210 63.20 15.92 -0.97
N ALA A 211 64.23 15.70 -0.13
CA ALA A 211 64.26 16.27 1.22
C ALA A 211 63.99 17.80 1.24
N ALA A 212 63.10 18.23 2.13
CA ALA A 212 62.77 19.63 2.26
C ALA A 212 63.92 20.42 2.89
N ALA A 213 64.11 21.64 2.39
CA ALA A 213 65.09 22.58 2.89
C ALA A 213 64.49 23.51 3.95
N THR A 214 65.30 23.99 4.88
CA THR A 214 64.92 25.07 5.79
C THR A 214 65.07 26.40 5.07
N VAL A 215 63.94 27.03 4.72
CA VAL A 215 63.87 28.27 3.92
C VAL A 215 63.28 29.38 4.78
N GLN A 216 63.79 30.60 4.60
CA GLN A 216 63.19 31.80 5.18
C GLN A 216 62.23 32.43 4.16
N LEU A 217 60.97 32.61 4.55
CA LEU A 217 59.99 33.37 3.78
C LEU A 217 59.68 34.67 4.51
N ASP A 218 59.68 35.79 3.81
CA ASP A 218 59.32 37.10 4.33
C ASP A 218 58.33 37.77 3.37
N SER A 219 57.13 38.11 3.86
CA SER A 219 56.07 38.74 3.06
C SER A 219 55.75 37.90 1.80
N ILE A 220 55.52 36.60 1.99
CA ILE A 220 55.01 35.70 0.95
C ILE A 220 53.65 35.21 1.43
N GLU A 221 52.56 35.73 0.87
CA GLU A 221 51.21 35.50 1.37
C GLU A 221 50.69 34.10 1.02
N THR A 222 51.07 33.54 -0.12
CA THR A 222 50.58 32.22 -0.59
C THR A 222 51.72 31.28 -0.98
N VAL A 223 51.75 30.08 -0.37
CA VAL A 223 52.68 29.01 -0.74
C VAL A 223 51.92 27.84 -1.38
N SER A 224 52.11 27.62 -2.68
CA SER A 224 51.51 26.50 -3.43
C SER A 224 52.50 25.35 -3.60
N ILE A 225 52.17 24.17 -3.10
CA ILE A 225 53.03 22.99 -3.11
C ILE A 225 52.44 21.93 -4.03
N ARG A 226 53.21 21.52 -5.03
CA ARG A 226 52.98 20.34 -5.85
C ARG A 226 53.75 19.15 -5.27
N LEU A 227 53.07 18.25 -4.58
CA LEU A 227 53.67 17.06 -3.98
C LEU A 227 53.82 15.94 -5.02
N LEU A 228 55.04 15.49 -5.28
CA LEU A 228 55.33 14.28 -6.06
C LEU A 228 55.73 13.08 -5.19
N SER A 229 56.10 13.35 -3.94
CA SER A 229 56.41 12.38 -2.87
C SER A 229 56.03 12.99 -1.51
N ALA A 230 56.09 12.20 -0.42
CA ALA A 230 55.88 12.71 0.93
C ALA A 230 56.97 13.71 1.35
N GLN A 231 56.58 14.78 2.06
CA GLN A 231 57.43 15.94 2.36
C GLN A 231 57.16 16.53 3.75
N SER A 232 58.15 17.24 4.29
CA SER A 232 58.03 17.92 5.60
C SER A 232 58.65 19.31 5.56
N PHE A 233 57.91 20.39 5.80
CA PHE A 233 58.45 21.75 5.92
C PHE A 233 58.46 22.23 7.38
N ASP A 234 59.50 22.95 7.75
CA ASP A 234 59.58 23.71 8.99
C ASP A 234 59.33 25.19 8.67
N THR A 235 58.28 25.74 9.27
CA THR A 235 57.75 27.08 8.97
C THR A 235 58.14 28.11 10.03
N LEU A 236 59.02 27.76 10.98
CA LEU A 236 59.48 28.66 12.04
C LEU A 236 60.04 30.01 11.52
N SER A 237 60.60 30.01 10.30
CA SER A 237 61.20 31.18 9.66
C SER A 237 60.32 31.77 8.55
N TRP A 238 59.01 31.49 8.56
CA TRP A 238 58.06 32.06 7.60
C TRP A 238 57.31 33.21 8.28
N SER A 239 57.33 34.40 7.68
CA SER A 239 56.57 35.56 8.14
C SER A 239 55.71 36.14 7.01
N GLY A 240 54.45 36.47 7.34
CA GLY A 240 53.49 37.02 6.38
C GLY A 240 52.77 35.97 5.50
N THR A 241 52.95 34.68 5.78
CA THR A 241 52.25 33.60 5.04
C THR A 241 50.84 33.39 5.56
N ASN A 242 49.85 33.71 4.72
CA ASN A 242 48.44 33.59 5.04
C ASN A 242 47.86 32.24 4.59
N GLN A 243 48.42 31.64 3.54
CA GLN A 243 47.87 30.39 2.98
C GLN A 243 48.98 29.45 2.49
N VAL A 244 48.81 28.16 2.80
CA VAL A 244 49.60 27.05 2.23
C VAL A 244 48.66 26.09 1.52
N VAL A 245 48.88 25.87 0.23
CA VAL A 245 48.01 25.05 -0.63
C VAL A 245 48.76 23.82 -1.12
N VAL A 246 48.19 22.63 -0.93
CA VAL A 246 48.57 21.44 -1.71
C VAL A 246 47.76 21.45 -3.00
N ASN A 247 48.42 21.74 -4.12
CA ASN A 247 47.73 22.02 -5.37
C ASN A 247 47.22 20.76 -6.09
N GLY A 248 46.27 20.97 -7.01
CA GLY A 248 45.64 19.90 -7.81
C GLY A 248 46.58 19.06 -8.69
N ASP A 249 47.79 19.54 -8.95
CA ASP A 249 48.81 18.85 -9.76
C ASP A 249 49.66 17.86 -8.96
N SER A 250 49.43 17.75 -7.65
CA SER A 250 50.07 16.77 -6.77
C SER A 250 49.74 15.33 -7.17
N THR A 251 50.64 14.38 -6.94
CA THR A 251 50.33 12.94 -7.04
C THR A 251 49.51 12.52 -5.82
N SER A 252 48.46 11.73 -6.04
CA SER A 252 47.49 11.38 -4.99
C SER A 252 48.14 10.60 -3.84
N ASN A 253 47.57 10.73 -2.63
CA ASN A 253 47.94 9.98 -1.43
C ASN A 253 49.35 10.25 -0.88
N ASN A 254 49.94 11.41 -1.18
CA ASN A 254 51.14 11.88 -0.48
C ASN A 254 50.81 12.59 0.82
N THR A 255 51.77 12.57 1.74
CA THR A 255 51.71 13.30 3.01
C THR A 255 52.59 14.55 2.96
N LEU A 256 52.02 15.70 3.26
CA LEU A 256 52.72 16.92 3.65
C LEU A 256 52.72 17.02 5.17
N THR A 257 53.88 17.24 5.77
CA THR A 257 54.01 17.57 7.20
C THR A 257 54.50 19.00 7.33
N ILE A 258 53.84 19.80 8.16
CA ILE A 258 54.20 21.18 8.48
C ILE A 258 54.48 21.23 9.98
N THR A 259 55.60 21.83 10.35
CA THR A 259 56.00 22.04 11.75
C THR A 259 56.21 23.53 12.02
N ASN A 260 55.95 23.94 13.26
CA ASN A 260 56.04 25.33 13.72
C ASN A 260 55.12 26.29 12.94
N ALA A 261 53.95 25.82 12.51
CA ALA A 261 52.97 26.64 11.80
C ALA A 261 52.48 27.81 12.66
N ASP A 262 52.23 28.94 12.00
CA ASP A 262 51.47 30.06 12.56
C ASP A 262 49.98 29.68 12.62
N LEU A 263 49.27 30.17 13.63
CA LEU A 263 47.84 29.93 13.83
C LEU A 263 46.98 30.63 12.78
N ASP A 264 47.44 31.77 12.25
CA ASP A 264 46.71 32.57 11.26
C ASP A 264 46.87 32.03 9.83
N THR A 265 47.69 31.00 9.61
CA THR A 265 47.88 30.39 8.28
C THR A 265 46.78 29.38 7.96
N GLU A 266 46.12 29.56 6.81
CA GLU A 266 45.16 28.59 6.25
C GLU A 266 45.87 27.47 5.49
N PHE A 267 45.51 26.22 5.78
CA PHE A 267 46.01 25.05 5.06
C PHE A 267 44.95 24.49 4.12
N LYS A 268 45.19 24.61 2.81
CA LYS A 268 44.25 24.18 1.77
C LYS A 268 44.69 22.91 1.07
N LEU A 269 43.76 22.01 0.81
CA LEU A 269 43.96 20.80 0.01
C LEU A 269 43.06 20.80 -1.23
N GLU A 270 43.67 20.83 -2.42
CA GLU A 270 42.93 20.79 -3.70
C GLU A 270 42.81 19.38 -4.28
N LYS A 271 43.55 18.40 -3.71
CA LYS A 271 43.57 17.00 -4.16
C LYS A 271 43.93 16.02 -3.07
N TYR A 272 43.43 14.78 -3.19
CA TYR A 272 43.65 13.70 -2.24
C TYR A 272 45.08 13.57 -1.72
N GLY A 273 45.23 13.65 -0.41
CA GLY A 273 46.50 13.55 0.30
C GLY A 273 46.30 13.71 1.82
N THR A 274 47.41 13.78 2.55
CA THR A 274 47.41 14.03 3.99
C THR A 274 48.19 15.31 4.28
N ILE A 275 47.65 16.19 5.12
CA ILE A 275 48.37 17.32 5.69
C ILE A 275 48.43 17.13 7.21
N ASN A 276 49.64 17.02 7.76
CA ASN A 276 49.89 17.00 9.19
C ASN A 276 50.44 18.37 9.60
N VAL A 277 49.76 19.09 10.49
CA VAL A 277 50.20 20.42 10.95
C VAL A 277 50.50 20.39 12.44
N THR A 278 51.68 20.89 12.82
CA THR A 278 52.04 21.15 14.21
C THR A 278 52.30 22.65 14.40
N TYR A 279 51.46 23.31 15.19
CA TYR A 279 51.54 24.75 15.47
C TYR A 279 52.60 25.09 16.53
N LEU A 280 53.21 26.27 16.41
CA LEU A 280 54.28 26.74 17.31
C LEU A 280 53.78 27.01 18.74
N GLU A 281 52.58 27.58 18.88
CA GLU A 281 51.93 27.87 20.17
C GLU A 281 50.49 27.34 20.15
N SER A 282 50.27 26.08 20.56
CA SER A 282 48.91 25.53 20.69
C SER A 282 48.45 25.53 22.13
N ASN A 283 47.28 26.13 22.37
CA ASN A 283 46.51 25.96 23.60
C ASN A 283 45.03 25.73 23.24
N ALA A 284 44.20 25.43 24.24
CA ALA A 284 42.79 25.10 24.03
C ALA A 284 41.91 26.25 23.47
N SER A 285 42.45 27.45 23.24
CA SER A 285 41.75 28.58 22.60
C SER A 285 42.32 28.94 21.22
N SER A 286 43.33 28.22 20.74
CA SER A 286 43.91 28.44 19.41
C SER A 286 42.95 27.99 18.31
N THR A 287 42.77 28.83 17.28
CA THR A 287 42.01 28.51 16.07
C THR A 287 42.94 28.07 14.95
N ALA A 288 42.63 26.96 14.30
CA ALA A 288 43.31 26.47 13.10
C ALA A 288 42.41 26.69 11.87
N TYR A 289 42.98 27.15 10.75
CA TYR A 289 42.25 27.36 9.50
C TYR A 289 42.61 26.28 8.48
N ALA A 290 41.60 25.61 7.94
CA ALA A 290 41.76 24.58 6.93
C ALA A 290 40.72 24.73 5.83
N ALA A 291 41.10 24.38 4.60
CA ALA A 291 40.19 24.38 3.47
C ALA A 291 40.36 23.12 2.61
N ALA A 292 39.27 22.63 2.03
CA ALA A 292 39.30 21.58 1.01
C ALA A 292 38.41 21.98 -0.17
N SER A 293 38.91 21.81 -1.39
CA SER A 293 38.15 22.13 -2.59
C SER A 293 38.35 21.08 -3.69
N GLY A 294 37.28 20.47 -4.18
CA GLY A 294 37.31 19.58 -5.35
C GLY A 294 36.01 18.80 -5.56
N THR A 295 35.98 17.89 -6.55
CA THR A 295 34.85 16.97 -6.77
C THR A 295 35.33 15.55 -6.51
N TYR A 296 35.06 15.03 -5.32
CA TYR A 296 35.70 13.82 -4.84
C TYR A 296 34.67 12.79 -4.35
N TYR A 297 34.33 11.86 -5.25
CA TYR A 297 33.39 10.76 -4.99
C TYR A 297 34.07 9.59 -4.26
N GLN A 298 33.42 9.12 -3.20
CA GLN A 298 33.96 8.14 -2.26
C GLN A 298 34.19 6.73 -2.82
N THR A 299 35.35 6.16 -2.48
CA THR A 299 35.48 4.77 -2.00
C THR A 299 36.18 4.81 -0.64
N SER A 300 35.91 3.88 0.27
CA SER A 300 36.36 3.86 1.69
C SER A 300 37.88 3.81 1.92
N THR A 301 38.69 3.94 0.87
CA THR A 301 40.15 3.84 0.90
C THR A 301 40.88 5.16 0.63
N ASN A 302 40.20 6.21 0.14
CA ASN A 302 40.83 7.49 -0.23
C ASN A 302 40.18 8.67 0.51
N ILE A 303 40.49 8.82 1.80
CA ILE A 303 40.03 9.96 2.62
C ILE A 303 41.23 10.89 2.86
N SER A 304 41.07 12.17 2.50
CA SER A 304 42.08 13.18 2.84
C SER A 304 42.15 13.32 4.35
N THR A 305 43.33 13.47 4.94
CA THR A 305 43.48 13.63 6.40
C THR A 305 44.11 14.97 6.71
N ILE A 306 43.49 15.73 7.61
CA ILE A 306 44.06 16.95 8.19
C ILE A 306 44.21 16.72 9.69
N ASN A 307 45.46 16.80 10.17
CA ASN A 307 45.76 16.73 11.60
C ASN A 307 46.13 18.13 12.09
N THR A 308 45.30 18.72 12.93
CA THR A 308 45.46 20.09 13.45
C THR A 308 46.17 20.14 14.82
N GLY A 309 46.68 19.00 15.31
CA GLY A 309 47.42 18.93 16.57
C GLY A 309 46.54 19.23 17.80
N SER A 310 47.01 20.11 18.69
CA SER A 310 46.34 20.49 19.95
C SER A 310 45.58 21.83 19.87
N ALA A 311 45.19 22.28 18.67
CA ALA A 311 44.32 23.44 18.51
C ALA A 311 42.99 23.20 19.24
N GLY A 312 42.35 24.25 19.78
CA GLY A 312 41.06 24.14 20.46
C GLY A 312 39.86 24.31 19.53
N ILE A 313 40.03 25.07 18.44
CA ILE A 313 38.99 25.35 17.44
C ILE A 313 39.54 25.10 16.04
N VAL A 314 38.76 24.50 15.15
CA VAL A 314 39.11 24.32 13.73
C VAL A 314 38.05 25.00 12.87
N MET A 315 38.45 25.98 12.05
CA MET A 315 37.60 26.55 11.00
C MET A 315 37.90 25.83 9.69
N LEU A 316 36.87 25.20 9.12
CA LEU A 316 36.97 24.37 7.94
C LEU A 316 36.09 24.93 6.81
N ASP A 317 36.71 25.40 5.74
CA ASP A 317 36.00 25.82 4.52
C ASP A 317 35.97 24.67 3.50
N LEU A 318 34.76 24.17 3.19
CA LEU A 318 34.54 23.05 2.28
C LEU A 318 33.85 23.54 1.01
N GLY A 319 34.60 23.59 -0.10
CA GLY A 319 34.06 23.86 -1.42
C GLY A 319 33.90 22.58 -2.25
N GLY A 320 32.74 22.39 -2.88
CA GLY A 320 32.48 21.23 -3.73
C GLY A 320 32.27 19.93 -2.94
N ASP A 321 32.59 18.79 -3.57
CA ASP A 321 32.39 17.48 -2.95
C ASP A 321 33.69 16.99 -2.32
N ASN A 322 33.68 16.72 -1.01
CA ASN A 322 34.88 16.39 -0.24
C ASN A 322 34.74 15.08 0.55
N ALA A 323 35.87 14.42 0.82
CA ALA A 323 35.97 13.30 1.75
C ALA A 323 37.17 13.52 2.68
N LEU A 324 36.89 13.89 3.93
CA LEU A 324 37.88 14.35 4.90
C LEU A 324 37.82 13.55 6.21
N ARG A 325 39.00 13.31 6.78
CA ARG A 325 39.19 12.87 8.16
C ARG A 325 39.93 13.95 8.91
N LEU A 326 39.36 14.38 10.03
CA LEU A 326 40.01 15.27 10.97
C LEU A 326 40.54 14.47 12.15
N GLU A 327 41.82 14.66 12.46
CA GLU A 327 42.48 14.06 13.61
C GLU A 327 42.96 15.16 14.58
N GLY A 328 42.65 14.98 15.87
CA GLY A 328 42.94 15.93 16.96
C GLY A 328 42.16 15.54 18.22
N SER A 329 42.58 16.00 19.40
CA SER A 329 41.90 15.72 20.67
C SER A 329 41.26 16.99 21.25
N GLY A 330 39.93 17.01 21.36
CA GLY A 330 39.18 18.01 22.15
C GLY A 330 38.93 19.34 21.43
N THR A 331 38.50 19.30 20.17
CA THR A 331 38.28 20.51 19.36
C THR A 331 36.81 20.78 19.07
N ASP A 332 36.41 22.05 19.09
CA ASP A 332 35.19 22.52 18.43
C ASP A 332 35.50 22.81 16.95
N ILE A 333 34.58 22.49 16.04
CA ILE A 333 34.78 22.66 14.59
C ILE A 333 33.71 23.61 14.05
N THR A 334 34.11 24.62 13.30
CA THR A 334 33.18 25.43 12.50
C THR A 334 33.35 25.09 11.02
N ILE A 335 32.26 24.77 10.32
CA ILE A 335 32.27 24.38 8.91
C ILE A 335 31.51 25.41 8.08
N SER A 336 32.10 25.85 6.98
CA SER A 336 31.47 26.72 5.98
C SER A 336 31.67 26.19 4.57
N GLY A 337 31.01 26.81 3.60
CA GLY A 337 31.16 26.49 2.18
C GLY A 337 29.90 25.83 1.61
N ALA A 338 30.07 25.04 0.55
CA ALA A 338 28.95 24.43 -0.17
C ALA A 338 29.34 23.13 -0.88
N GLY A 339 28.37 22.28 -1.16
CA GLY A 339 28.56 21.00 -1.89
C GLY A 339 28.22 19.77 -1.07
N SER A 340 28.72 18.58 -1.44
CA SER A 340 28.44 17.33 -0.70
C SER A 340 29.71 16.79 -0.03
N SER A 341 29.81 16.88 1.29
CA SER A 341 31.03 16.50 2.01
C SER A 341 30.83 15.36 3.00
N VAL A 342 31.76 14.42 3.03
CA VAL A 342 31.85 13.37 4.06
C VAL A 342 32.96 13.71 5.02
N LEU A 343 32.64 13.74 6.31
CA LEU A 343 33.55 14.11 7.37
C LEU A 343 33.64 13.01 8.42
N LYS A 344 34.85 12.55 8.72
CA LYS A 344 35.10 11.63 9.83
C LYS A 344 35.89 12.33 10.92
N VAL A 345 35.34 12.33 12.13
CA VAL A 345 35.95 12.94 13.33
C VAL A 345 36.11 11.89 14.42
N ASP A 346 37.11 12.02 15.28
CA ASP A 346 37.35 11.07 16.37
C ASP A 346 36.95 11.64 17.74
N ALA A 347 37.54 12.76 18.18
CA ALA A 347 37.36 13.32 19.53
C ALA A 347 37.04 14.82 19.50
N VAL A 348 35.78 15.14 19.20
CA VAL A 348 35.25 16.52 19.11
C VAL A 348 34.20 16.75 20.19
N SER A 349 34.12 17.98 20.71
CA SER A 349 33.06 18.43 21.63
C SER A 349 31.91 19.09 20.88
N GLY A 350 32.22 19.86 19.84
CA GLY A 350 31.26 20.67 19.10
C GLY A 350 31.51 20.67 17.59
N ILE A 351 30.44 20.70 16.79
CA ILE A 351 30.48 21.04 15.36
C ILE A 351 29.40 22.08 15.08
N ASP A 352 29.79 23.24 14.55
CA ASP A 352 28.89 24.27 14.03
C ASP A 352 29.08 24.37 12.52
N ALA A 353 28.17 23.78 11.76
CA ALA A 353 28.12 23.83 10.31
C ALA A 353 26.90 24.61 9.80
N THR A 354 26.34 25.51 10.62
CA THR A 354 25.15 26.30 10.26
C THR A 354 25.37 27.22 9.05
N ALA A 355 26.63 27.51 8.71
CA ALA A 355 27.02 28.30 7.54
C ALA A 355 27.30 27.46 6.28
N PHE A 356 27.11 26.15 6.32
CA PHE A 356 27.32 25.26 5.18
C PHE A 356 26.05 25.15 4.32
N ASP A 357 26.21 25.29 2.99
CA ASP A 357 25.12 25.23 2.01
C ASP A 357 25.28 23.96 1.14
N GLY A 358 24.84 22.82 1.65
CA GLY A 358 24.90 21.52 0.99
C GLY A 358 24.86 20.33 1.96
N ASN A 359 25.01 19.11 1.44
CA ASN A 359 24.86 17.90 2.25
C ASN A 359 26.16 17.55 3.01
N LEU A 360 26.05 17.33 4.32
CA LEU A 360 27.11 16.84 5.20
C LEU A 360 26.83 15.42 5.66
N ASP A 361 27.83 14.55 5.55
CA ASP A 361 27.81 13.20 6.11
C ASP A 361 28.91 13.04 7.16
N ILE A 362 28.54 13.22 8.42
CA ILE A 362 29.46 13.26 9.56
C ILE A 362 29.46 11.92 10.30
N THR A 363 30.64 11.35 10.53
CA THR A 363 30.83 10.16 11.36
C THR A 363 31.72 10.45 12.56
N PHE A 364 31.16 10.29 13.76
CA PHE A 364 31.83 10.41 15.05
C PHE A 364 32.39 9.05 15.49
N SER A 365 33.70 8.84 15.37
CA SER A 365 34.30 7.51 15.60
C SER A 365 34.45 7.17 17.08
N ALA A 366 34.71 8.16 17.94
CA ALA A 366 34.96 7.96 19.37
C ALA A 366 34.47 9.11 20.28
N ALA A 367 33.75 10.09 19.72
CA ALA A 367 33.30 11.25 20.47
C ALA A 367 32.13 10.90 21.41
N SER A 368 31.98 11.65 22.48
CA SER A 368 30.89 11.51 23.46
C SER A 368 30.47 12.89 23.95
N ASN A 369 29.18 13.11 24.15
CA ASN A 369 28.63 14.41 24.55
C ASN A 369 28.91 15.46 23.47
N VAL A 370 28.54 15.12 22.24
CA VAL A 370 28.75 15.95 21.06
C VAL A 370 27.60 16.94 20.94
N ASP A 371 27.92 18.21 20.73
CA ASP A 371 26.97 19.22 20.26
C ASP A 371 27.21 19.45 18.76
N VAL A 372 26.20 19.26 17.92
CA VAL A 372 26.35 19.42 16.48
C VAL A 372 25.16 20.17 15.89
N SER A 373 25.45 21.20 15.11
CA SER A 373 24.47 21.91 14.30
C SER A 373 24.92 21.85 12.84
N THR A 374 24.04 21.42 11.94
CA THR A 374 24.31 21.40 10.50
C THR A 374 23.56 22.51 9.76
N GLY A 375 23.76 22.57 8.44
CA GLY A 375 23.44 23.73 7.61
C GLY A 375 22.15 23.54 6.81
N ALA A 376 22.15 24.01 5.57
CA ALA A 376 21.11 23.65 4.61
C ALA A 376 21.54 22.40 3.84
N GLY A 377 20.69 21.39 3.69
CA GLY A 377 21.04 20.16 3.00
C GLY A 377 20.32 18.95 3.57
N ASN A 378 20.50 17.77 2.98
CA ASN A 378 20.05 16.52 3.59
C ASN A 378 21.24 15.89 4.31
N ASP A 379 21.40 16.22 5.59
CA ASP A 379 22.58 15.87 6.37
C ASP A 379 22.42 14.49 7.03
N VAL A 380 23.56 13.82 7.25
CA VAL A 380 23.61 12.51 7.90
C VAL A 380 24.63 12.53 9.02
N LEU A 381 24.17 12.28 10.24
CA LEU A 381 25.01 12.22 11.44
C LEU A 381 25.10 10.79 11.93
N ARG A 382 26.32 10.27 12.10
CA ARG A 382 26.58 8.88 12.51
C ARG A 382 27.42 8.81 13.77
N PHE A 383 26.81 8.37 14.87
CA PHE A 383 27.49 8.14 16.13
C PHE A 383 28.07 6.72 16.15
N GLY A 384 29.39 6.62 16.24
CA GLY A 384 30.13 5.37 16.46
C GLY A 384 30.12 4.91 17.92
N THR A 385 29.72 5.78 18.84
CA THR A 385 29.49 5.53 20.28
C THR A 385 27.99 5.55 20.60
N THR A 386 27.62 5.26 21.84
CA THR A 386 26.22 5.31 22.28
C THR A 386 25.75 6.76 22.45
N PHE A 387 24.66 7.13 21.77
CA PHE A 387 23.99 8.41 21.94
C PHE A 387 23.29 8.46 23.31
N ASN A 388 23.48 9.56 24.04
CA ASN A 388 22.98 9.76 25.39
C ASN A 388 22.41 11.18 25.57
N GLY A 389 21.82 11.46 26.74
CA GLY A 389 21.14 12.74 26.98
C GLY A 389 22.05 13.98 27.12
N LEU A 390 23.36 13.83 26.97
CA LEU A 390 24.32 14.94 26.88
C LEU A 390 24.69 15.28 25.43
N ASP A 391 24.29 14.45 24.46
CA ASP A 391 24.48 14.74 23.04
C ASP A 391 23.35 15.68 22.55
N SER A 392 23.70 16.61 21.67
CA SER A 392 22.83 17.63 21.07
C SER A 392 23.03 17.63 19.55
N VAL A 393 21.94 17.62 18.80
CA VAL A 393 21.92 17.56 17.34
C VAL A 393 20.87 18.53 16.82
N ASP A 394 21.27 19.46 15.97
CA ASP A 394 20.39 20.27 15.14
C ASP A 394 20.71 19.96 13.67
N GLY A 395 19.76 19.38 12.93
CA GLY A 395 19.95 19.05 11.51
C GLY A 395 19.89 20.26 10.58
N GLY A 396 19.42 21.42 11.04
CA GLY A 396 19.27 22.60 10.20
C GLY A 396 18.10 22.52 9.21
N ASP A 397 18.28 23.07 8.01
CA ASP A 397 17.24 23.10 6.98
C ASP A 397 17.40 21.90 6.04
N GLY A 398 16.39 21.01 5.94
CA GLY A 398 16.38 19.97 4.93
C GLY A 398 15.67 18.69 5.34
N THR A 399 16.17 17.54 4.93
CA THR A 399 15.71 16.22 5.40
C THR A 399 16.88 15.47 5.99
N ASP A 400 16.98 15.56 7.31
CA ASP A 400 18.18 15.17 8.04
C ASP A 400 18.03 13.82 8.70
N THR A 401 19.15 13.10 8.83
CA THR A 401 19.18 11.72 9.34
C THR A 401 20.19 11.54 10.47
N LEU A 402 19.71 11.15 11.64
CA LEU A 402 20.54 10.69 12.75
C LEU A 402 20.68 9.16 12.73
N ARG A 403 21.90 8.65 12.92
CA ARG A 403 22.19 7.22 13.10
C ARG A 403 23.02 7.01 14.36
N ALA A 404 22.51 6.21 15.29
CA ALA A 404 23.20 6.01 16.56
C ALA A 404 22.91 4.64 17.21
N ALA A 405 23.83 4.16 18.03
CA ALA A 405 23.51 3.14 19.03
C ALA A 405 22.90 3.81 20.27
N ILE A 406 21.91 3.17 20.89
CA ILE A 406 21.26 3.67 22.13
C ILE A 406 21.20 2.56 23.18
N ALA A 407 21.25 2.94 24.47
CA ALA A 407 21.17 2.01 25.60
C ALA A 407 20.60 2.70 26.84
N GLY A 408 19.89 1.96 27.70
CA GLY A 408 19.36 2.48 28.96
C GLY A 408 18.34 3.60 28.76
N SER A 409 18.40 4.67 29.57
CA SER A 409 17.50 5.81 29.44
C SER A 409 18.15 6.96 28.66
N VAL A 410 17.52 7.36 27.57
CA VAL A 410 17.96 8.44 26.67
C VAL A 410 16.86 9.52 26.62
N SER A 411 17.27 10.79 26.60
CA SER A 411 16.37 11.90 26.29
C SER A 411 16.77 12.45 24.93
N VAL A 412 15.79 12.67 24.04
CA VAL A 412 16.03 13.29 22.72
C VAL A 412 15.72 14.78 22.72
N ALA A 413 15.64 15.42 23.90
CA ALA A 413 15.38 16.86 24.01
C ALA A 413 16.47 17.74 23.37
N GLY A 414 17.68 17.21 23.20
CA GLY A 414 18.76 17.85 22.47
C GLY A 414 18.68 17.67 20.96
N ILE A 415 17.66 17.03 20.41
CA ILE A 415 17.50 16.81 18.97
C ILE A 415 16.48 17.80 18.40
N ALA A 416 16.91 18.63 17.47
CA ALA A 416 16.10 19.59 16.71
C ALA A 416 16.30 19.37 15.21
N ASN A 417 15.26 19.69 14.41
CA ASN A 417 15.31 19.65 12.95
C ASN A 417 15.93 18.36 12.37
N VAL A 418 15.51 17.19 12.89
CA VAL A 418 15.89 15.88 12.34
C VAL A 418 14.63 15.09 12.04
N GLU A 419 14.41 14.75 10.77
CA GLU A 419 13.19 14.07 10.32
C GLU A 419 13.30 12.55 10.47
N SER A 420 14.52 12.00 10.34
CA SER A 420 14.76 10.56 10.30
C SER A 420 15.78 10.12 11.34
N ALA A 421 15.41 9.18 12.19
CA ALA A 421 16.35 8.54 13.12
C ALA A 421 16.48 7.04 12.83
N VAL A 422 17.71 6.53 12.86
CA VAL A 422 18.01 5.10 12.80
C VAL A 422 18.80 4.70 14.04
N PHE A 423 18.13 3.97 14.93
CA PHE A 423 18.69 3.54 16.19
C PHE A 423 19.01 2.04 16.19
N ASN A 424 20.20 1.71 16.71
CA ASN A 424 20.55 0.35 17.09
C ASN A 424 20.44 0.23 18.62
N ALA A 425 19.38 -0.41 19.09
CA ALA A 425 19.11 -0.55 20.51
C ALA A 425 19.98 -1.67 21.12
N THR A 426 20.69 -1.35 22.20
CA THR A 426 21.58 -2.29 22.90
C THR A 426 21.23 -2.37 24.38
N GLY A 427 21.41 -3.56 24.97
CA GLY A 427 21.04 -3.86 26.37
C GLY A 427 19.74 -4.65 26.47
N ASN A 428 19.16 -4.73 27.68
CA ASN A 428 17.91 -5.46 27.92
C ASN A 428 16.67 -4.57 27.77
N SER A 429 16.80 -3.28 28.07
CA SER A 429 15.70 -2.32 28.02
C SER A 429 16.25 -0.94 27.65
N VAL A 430 15.54 -0.26 26.76
CA VAL A 430 15.83 1.10 26.31
C VAL A 430 14.59 1.95 26.50
N THR A 431 14.75 3.09 27.17
CA THR A 431 13.68 4.07 27.37
C THR A 431 14.08 5.39 26.76
N MET A 432 13.27 5.91 25.84
CA MET A 432 13.48 7.18 25.16
C MET A 432 12.37 8.16 25.55
N SER A 433 12.74 9.33 26.07
CA SER A 433 11.81 10.45 26.25
C SER A 433 11.79 11.29 24.98
N MET A 434 10.65 11.29 24.30
CA MET A 434 10.42 11.86 22.96
C MET A 434 10.06 13.35 22.99
N SER A 435 9.84 13.91 24.18
CA SER A 435 9.53 15.32 24.37
C SER A 435 10.59 16.22 23.72
N GLY A 436 10.16 17.05 22.77
CA GLY A 436 11.00 18.04 22.08
C GLY A 436 11.54 17.60 20.72
N ALA A 437 11.50 16.31 20.40
CA ALA A 437 11.91 15.81 19.09
C ALA A 437 10.72 15.72 18.12
N SER A 438 10.95 16.05 16.85
CA SER A 438 9.93 16.07 15.80
C SER A 438 10.25 15.12 14.63
N PHE A 439 10.60 13.88 14.96
CA PHE A 439 10.87 12.86 13.93
C PHE A 439 9.62 12.56 13.10
N SER A 440 9.80 12.50 11.78
CA SER A 440 8.82 11.89 10.87
C SER A 440 8.94 10.37 10.88
N THR A 441 10.15 9.82 11.03
CA THR A 441 10.39 8.37 11.07
C THR A 441 11.47 8.00 12.08
N ILE A 442 11.19 6.99 12.90
CA ILE A 442 12.12 6.38 13.85
C ILE A 442 12.29 4.92 13.44
N THR A 443 13.48 4.52 13.03
CA THR A 443 13.79 3.16 12.61
C THR A 443 14.65 2.46 13.66
N PHE A 444 14.23 1.30 14.14
CA PHE A 444 15.05 0.40 14.95
C PHE A 444 15.59 -0.72 14.07
N ALA A 445 16.93 -0.86 14.00
CA ALA A 445 17.61 -1.83 13.15
C ALA A 445 18.39 -2.87 13.97
N ASP A 446 18.14 -4.15 13.70
CA ASP A 446 18.96 -5.33 14.06
C ASP A 446 19.42 -5.41 15.55
N ALA A 447 18.45 -5.52 16.47
CA ALA A 447 18.74 -5.81 17.87
C ALA A 447 19.34 -7.22 18.02
N THR A 448 20.54 -7.29 18.58
CA THR A 448 21.30 -8.55 18.74
C THR A 448 20.78 -9.47 19.86
N ALA A 449 19.74 -9.05 20.59
CA ALA A 449 19.04 -9.77 21.66
C ALA A 449 17.60 -9.25 21.83
N SER A 450 16.78 -9.90 22.67
CA SER A 450 15.46 -9.38 23.07
C SER A 450 15.61 -8.09 23.87
N VAL A 451 15.18 -6.96 23.29
CA VAL A 451 15.24 -5.61 23.89
C VAL A 451 13.84 -5.08 24.15
N ASP A 452 13.57 -4.65 25.38
CA ASP A 452 12.37 -3.86 25.69
C ASP A 452 12.56 -2.41 25.19
N LEU A 453 11.60 -1.87 24.45
CA LEU A 453 11.63 -0.52 23.90
C LEU A 453 10.48 0.30 24.48
N ASN A 454 10.79 1.40 25.15
CA ASN A 454 9.80 2.30 25.72
C ASN A 454 10.02 3.74 25.22
N LEU A 455 9.22 4.18 24.25
CA LEU A 455 9.22 5.55 23.75
C LEU A 455 8.06 6.28 24.43
N ARG A 456 8.39 7.30 25.23
CA ARG A 456 7.44 8.00 26.11
C ARG A 456 7.49 9.51 25.96
N ASP A 457 6.54 10.18 26.58
CA ASP A 457 6.46 11.64 26.69
C ASP A 457 6.14 12.33 25.36
N ASN A 458 5.09 11.86 24.65
CA ASN A 458 4.49 12.45 23.45
C ASN A 458 5.27 12.24 22.13
N ILE A 459 5.29 11.03 21.57
CA ILE A 459 5.66 10.84 20.14
C ILE A 459 4.76 11.72 19.26
N ALA A 460 5.34 12.43 18.30
CA ALA A 460 4.62 13.38 17.46
C ALA A 460 3.55 12.71 16.56
N ASP A 461 2.56 13.53 16.14
CA ASP A 461 1.46 13.08 15.27
C ASP A 461 1.97 12.59 13.91
N GLY A 462 1.56 11.37 13.53
CA GLY A 462 1.94 10.75 12.26
C GLY A 462 3.37 10.19 12.22
N THR A 463 4.14 10.25 13.32
CA THR A 463 5.48 9.65 13.37
C THR A 463 5.41 8.15 13.12
N THR A 464 6.19 7.70 12.13
CA THR A 464 6.32 6.29 11.80
C THR A 464 7.40 5.64 12.67
N VAL A 465 7.01 4.69 13.52
CA VAL A 465 7.95 3.81 14.25
C VAL A 465 8.14 2.52 13.45
N LYS A 466 9.35 2.33 12.93
CA LYS A 466 9.70 1.28 11.99
C LYS A 466 10.67 0.29 12.61
N PHE A 467 10.38 -1.00 12.47
CA PHE A 467 11.26 -2.08 12.90
C PHE A 467 11.83 -2.82 11.68
N THR A 468 13.15 -3.00 11.66
CA THR A 468 13.90 -3.63 10.57
C THR A 468 14.93 -4.64 11.07
N GLY A 469 15.22 -5.66 10.25
CA GLY A 469 16.16 -6.74 10.59
C GLY A 469 15.53 -7.91 11.36
N ASN A 470 16.34 -8.82 11.89
CA ASN A 470 15.89 -10.06 12.54
C ASN A 470 15.77 -9.93 14.07
N ALA A 471 15.49 -8.72 14.55
CA ALA A 471 15.43 -8.43 15.97
C ALA A 471 14.25 -9.17 16.64
N SER A 472 14.53 -10.04 17.61
CA SER A 472 13.51 -10.35 18.64
C SER A 472 13.36 -9.11 19.51
N LEU A 473 12.16 -8.55 19.63
CA LEU A 473 11.89 -7.44 20.55
C LEU A 473 11.32 -7.99 21.86
N GLY A 474 11.48 -7.28 22.96
CA GLY A 474 10.85 -7.61 24.23
C GLY A 474 9.45 -6.99 24.32
N GLU A 475 9.20 -6.19 25.34
CA GLU A 475 8.02 -5.33 25.44
C GLU A 475 8.24 -4.02 24.67
N VAL A 476 7.28 -3.60 23.86
CA VAL A 476 7.29 -2.32 23.13
C VAL A 476 6.18 -1.42 23.67
N GLN A 477 6.54 -0.24 24.17
CA GLN A 477 5.60 0.79 24.63
C GLN A 477 5.82 2.06 23.82
N LEU A 478 4.74 2.56 23.21
CA LEU A 478 4.73 3.77 22.39
C LEU A 478 3.67 4.73 22.93
N ASP A 479 4.12 5.83 23.52
CA ASP A 479 3.26 6.85 24.10
C ASP A 479 3.29 8.10 23.21
N TYR A 480 2.21 8.28 22.45
CA TYR A 480 2.05 9.35 21.46
C TYR A 480 1.47 10.62 22.09
N ALA A 481 1.60 11.74 21.41
CA ALA A 481 0.91 12.97 21.82
C ALA A 481 -0.61 12.72 21.82
N SER A 482 -1.32 13.24 22.83
CA SER A 482 -2.77 13.07 22.94
C SER A 482 -3.51 13.49 21.65
N GLY A 483 -4.25 12.54 21.08
CA GLY A 483 -5.00 12.73 19.84
C GLY A 483 -4.21 12.47 18.55
N ALA A 484 -2.97 12.00 18.63
CA ALA A 484 -2.12 11.69 17.48
C ALA A 484 -2.52 10.41 16.73
N ALA A 485 -2.16 10.33 15.46
CA ALA A 485 -2.14 9.11 14.68
C ALA A 485 -0.83 8.33 14.91
N SER A 486 -0.94 7.09 15.35
CA SER A 486 0.17 6.15 15.48
C SER A 486 0.38 5.38 14.19
N VAL A 487 1.62 5.34 13.68
CA VAL A 487 2.01 4.52 12.53
C VAL A 487 3.16 3.61 12.94
N VAL A 488 2.94 2.30 12.89
CA VAL A 488 3.92 1.28 13.26
C VAL A 488 4.16 0.34 12.08
N GLN A 489 5.41 0.18 11.66
CA GLN A 489 5.77 -0.59 10.47
C GLN A 489 6.80 -1.67 10.76
N PHE A 490 6.64 -2.83 10.15
CA PHE A 490 7.59 -3.94 10.16
C PHE A 490 8.09 -4.19 8.73
N ASN A 491 9.39 -4.04 8.47
CA ASN A 491 9.98 -4.06 7.11
C ASN A 491 11.34 -4.80 7.09
N GLY A 492 11.59 -5.65 6.08
CA GLY A 492 12.93 -6.17 5.79
C GLY A 492 13.39 -7.36 6.66
N VAL A 493 12.48 -8.23 7.04
CA VAL A 493 12.81 -9.39 7.89
C VAL A 493 13.25 -10.57 7.00
N SER A 494 14.53 -10.96 7.11
CA SER A 494 15.05 -12.20 6.53
C SER A 494 15.13 -13.26 7.61
N GLY A 495 13.97 -13.77 8.03
CA GLY A 495 13.78 -14.56 9.25
C GLY A 495 12.56 -14.05 10.01
N ASP A 496 12.01 -14.84 10.92
CA ASP A 496 10.82 -14.47 11.68
C ASP A 496 11.18 -13.36 12.68
N ILE A 497 10.41 -12.26 12.74
CA ILE A 497 10.33 -11.44 13.97
C ILE A 497 9.51 -12.28 14.94
N SER A 498 10.24 -13.21 15.55
CA SER A 498 9.72 -14.09 16.56
C SER A 498 9.71 -13.30 17.87
N LEU A 499 8.50 -12.95 18.31
CA LEU A 499 8.13 -12.61 19.69
C LEU A 499 8.32 -11.17 20.13
N VAL A 500 7.62 -10.19 19.53
CA VAL A 500 7.25 -9.00 20.33
C VAL A 500 6.36 -9.51 21.47
N SER A 501 6.85 -9.45 22.71
CA SER A 501 6.11 -10.00 23.85
C SER A 501 4.79 -9.24 24.08
N SER A 502 4.83 -7.91 23.96
CA SER A 502 3.64 -7.05 23.93
C SER A 502 3.94 -5.76 23.17
N LEU A 503 2.93 -5.21 22.51
CA LEU A 503 2.92 -3.83 22.02
C LEU A 503 1.85 -3.05 22.78
N SER A 504 2.21 -1.93 23.40
CA SER A 504 1.26 -0.99 23.98
C SER A 504 1.36 0.36 23.27
N ILE A 505 0.20 0.92 22.94
CA ILE A 505 0.08 2.25 22.32
C ILE A 505 -0.90 3.07 23.15
N THR A 506 -0.44 4.19 23.69
CA THR A 506 -1.25 5.12 24.49
C THR A 506 -1.47 6.44 23.78
N ASP A 507 -2.54 7.15 24.16
CA ASP A 507 -2.86 8.53 23.76
C ASP A 507 -3.13 8.76 22.24
N ALA A 508 -2.98 7.73 21.41
CA ALA A 508 -3.28 7.77 19.99
C ALA A 508 -4.80 7.70 19.71
N VAL A 509 -5.29 8.48 18.73
CA VAL A 509 -6.67 8.40 18.23
C VAL A 509 -6.84 7.34 17.13
N SER A 510 -5.77 7.05 16.40
CA SER A 510 -5.73 6.03 15.35
C SER A 510 -4.44 5.23 15.40
N VAL A 511 -4.51 3.96 15.04
CA VAL A 511 -3.36 3.05 15.02
C VAL A 511 -3.29 2.38 13.66
N ALA A 512 -2.25 2.67 12.89
CA ALA A 512 -1.92 1.95 11.66
C ALA A 512 -0.75 1.00 11.92
N LEU A 513 -0.97 -0.29 11.70
CA LEU A 513 0.04 -1.35 11.78
C LEU A 513 0.27 -1.90 10.37
N SER A 514 1.50 -1.91 9.88
CA SER A 514 1.78 -2.49 8.56
C SER A 514 2.98 -3.45 8.51
N VAL A 515 2.88 -4.41 7.60
CA VAL A 515 3.94 -5.36 7.23
C VAL A 515 4.15 -5.30 5.72
N GLU A 516 5.30 -4.79 5.27
CA GLU A 516 5.49 -4.42 3.86
C GLU A 516 6.36 -5.40 3.04
N SER A 517 7.34 -6.07 3.65
CA SER A 517 8.40 -6.79 2.93
C SER A 517 9.01 -7.93 3.77
N ALA A 518 8.16 -8.77 4.34
CA ALA A 518 8.59 -9.83 5.24
C ALA A 518 8.76 -11.15 4.48
N SER A 519 9.99 -11.65 4.40
CA SER A 519 10.23 -13.05 3.98
C SER A 519 10.03 -14.04 5.13
N GLY A 520 9.94 -13.54 6.37
CA GLY A 520 9.59 -14.29 7.57
C GLY A 520 8.29 -13.81 8.21
N ASP A 521 7.87 -14.46 9.28
CA ASP A 521 6.62 -14.15 9.98
C ASP A 521 6.83 -13.10 11.10
N VAL A 522 5.88 -12.19 11.27
CA VAL A 522 5.82 -11.26 12.42
C VAL A 522 4.89 -11.87 13.46
N THR A 523 5.36 -12.07 14.69
CA THR A 523 4.54 -12.62 15.78
C THR A 523 4.53 -11.70 17.00
N MET A 524 3.34 -11.42 17.53
CA MET A 524 3.12 -10.56 18.70
C MET A 524 2.23 -11.30 19.69
N SER A 525 2.66 -11.42 20.96
CA SER A 525 1.89 -12.18 21.96
C SER A 525 0.73 -11.40 22.56
N ALA A 526 0.81 -10.07 22.65
CA ALA A 526 -0.27 -9.18 23.09
C ALA A 526 -0.19 -7.82 22.39
N ILE A 527 -1.35 -7.16 22.18
CA ILE A 527 -1.42 -5.73 21.88
C ILE A 527 -2.41 -5.09 22.86
N THR A 528 -2.02 -3.97 23.44
CA THR A 528 -2.88 -3.17 24.32
C THR A 528 -2.99 -1.75 23.77
N LEU A 529 -4.20 -1.36 23.41
CA LEU A 529 -4.52 -0.02 22.95
C LEU A 529 -5.27 0.74 24.04
N ASP A 530 -5.08 2.06 24.09
CA ASP A 530 -5.79 2.94 25.02
C ASP A 530 -7.23 3.23 24.57
N SER A 531 -8.03 3.68 25.53
CA SER A 531 -9.42 4.10 25.42
C SER A 531 -9.68 5.27 24.46
N ASP A 532 -8.63 6.00 24.08
CA ASP A 532 -8.70 7.09 23.11
C ASP A 532 -8.68 6.63 21.66
N VAL A 533 -8.17 5.43 21.37
CA VAL A 533 -8.12 4.86 20.03
C VAL A 533 -9.53 4.71 19.48
N ARG A 534 -9.76 5.14 18.23
CA ARG A 534 -11.04 5.02 17.51
C ARG A 534 -10.91 4.13 16.29
N THR A 535 -9.78 4.21 15.58
CA THR A 535 -9.54 3.43 14.37
C THR A 535 -8.27 2.59 14.51
N VAL A 536 -8.35 1.32 14.12
CA VAL A 536 -7.19 0.42 14.03
C VAL A 536 -7.15 -0.13 12.62
N ASP A 537 -6.09 0.17 11.89
CA ASP A 537 -5.88 -0.31 10.52
C ASP A 537 -4.66 -1.22 10.49
N ILE A 538 -4.83 -2.47 10.07
CA ILE A 538 -3.77 -3.47 9.96
C ILE A 538 -3.62 -3.82 8.49
N SER A 539 -2.44 -3.62 7.90
CA SER A 539 -2.19 -3.85 6.47
C SER A 539 -0.97 -4.72 6.22
N LEU A 540 -1.15 -5.82 5.48
CA LEU A 540 -0.07 -6.72 5.08
C LEU A 540 0.07 -6.73 3.56
N ALA A 541 1.14 -6.12 3.07
CA ALA A 541 1.49 -6.13 1.66
C ALA A 541 2.31 -7.39 1.27
N SER A 542 2.92 -8.07 2.25
CA SER A 542 3.58 -9.38 2.12
C SER A 542 3.89 -9.99 3.49
N GLY A 543 4.15 -11.30 3.54
CA GLY A 543 4.51 -12.04 4.77
C GLY A 543 3.31 -12.35 5.67
N SER A 544 3.57 -13.03 6.79
CA SER A 544 2.54 -13.35 7.78
C SER A 544 2.62 -12.46 9.01
N LEU A 545 1.47 -12.14 9.61
CA LEU A 545 1.34 -11.50 10.91
C LEU A 545 0.52 -12.41 11.81
N THR A 546 1.03 -12.79 12.98
CA THR A 546 0.25 -13.47 14.02
C THR A 546 0.18 -12.60 15.28
N LEU A 547 -1.00 -12.13 15.62
CA LEU A 547 -1.30 -11.37 16.83
C LEU A 547 -1.92 -12.31 17.88
N GLY A 548 -1.57 -12.18 19.16
CA GLY A 548 -2.35 -12.75 20.27
C GLY A 548 -2.27 -14.27 20.49
N ASN A 549 -1.12 -14.94 20.26
CA ASN A 549 -1.04 -16.40 20.38
C ASN A 549 -1.34 -16.98 21.80
N ALA A 550 -1.41 -16.14 22.85
CA ALA A 550 -1.64 -16.56 24.24
C ALA A 550 -2.30 -15.49 25.14
N ALA A 551 -2.23 -14.20 24.79
CA ALA A 551 -2.79 -13.10 25.57
C ALA A 551 -3.76 -12.24 24.73
N ALA A 552 -4.64 -11.49 25.41
CA ALA A 552 -5.75 -10.80 24.76
C ALA A 552 -5.28 -9.68 23.81
N PHE A 553 -5.94 -9.54 22.66
CA PHE A 553 -5.86 -8.36 21.79
C PHE A 553 -6.81 -7.31 22.35
N ASN A 554 -6.29 -6.31 23.08
CA ASN A 554 -7.12 -5.27 23.70
C ASN A 554 -7.25 -4.05 22.76
N LEU A 555 -8.46 -3.84 22.24
CA LEU A 555 -8.80 -2.76 21.31
C LEU A 555 -8.99 -1.40 21.97
N GLY A 556 -8.98 -1.32 23.31
CA GLY A 556 -9.17 -0.08 24.03
C GLY A 556 -10.53 0.54 23.73
N GLY A 557 -10.55 1.72 23.10
CA GLY A 557 -11.76 2.46 22.72
C GLY A 557 -12.20 2.31 21.26
N ALA A 558 -11.56 1.41 20.49
CA ALA A 558 -11.70 1.38 19.04
C ALA A 558 -13.15 1.10 18.60
N THR A 559 -13.65 1.93 17.69
CA THR A 559 -14.97 1.78 17.06
C THR A 559 -14.87 1.14 15.68
N THR A 560 -13.72 1.28 15.02
CA THR A 560 -13.45 0.73 13.69
C THR A 560 -12.15 -0.06 13.71
N VAL A 561 -12.19 -1.30 13.23
CA VAL A 561 -11.01 -2.12 13.00
C VAL A 561 -11.02 -2.57 11.54
N SER A 562 -9.92 -2.35 10.82
CA SER A 562 -9.72 -2.87 9.47
C SER A 562 -8.48 -3.75 9.41
N VAL A 563 -8.59 -4.88 8.70
CA VAL A 563 -7.48 -5.79 8.43
C VAL A 563 -7.44 -6.06 6.94
N THR A 564 -6.36 -5.69 6.27
CA THR A 564 -6.17 -5.83 4.82
C THR A 564 -4.94 -6.67 4.52
N GLN A 565 -5.13 -7.82 3.87
CA GLN A 565 -4.06 -8.66 3.33
C GLN A 565 -4.08 -8.53 1.80
N SER A 566 -3.05 -7.91 1.21
CA SER A 566 -2.93 -7.77 -0.26
C SER A 566 -1.79 -8.60 -0.87
N GLY A 567 -0.85 -9.08 -0.04
CA GLY A 567 0.26 -9.93 -0.46
C GLY A 567 0.10 -11.41 -0.14
N SER A 568 1.12 -12.19 -0.51
CA SER A 568 1.28 -13.59 -0.07
C SER A 568 1.65 -13.67 1.41
N GLY A 569 0.97 -14.51 2.19
CA GLY A 569 1.17 -14.70 3.62
C GLY A 569 -0.14 -14.86 4.40
N THR A 570 -0.05 -14.95 5.73
CA THR A 570 -1.23 -15.15 6.60
C THR A 570 -1.35 -14.06 7.66
N ALA A 571 -2.51 -13.44 7.78
CA ALA A 571 -2.83 -12.56 8.90
C ALA A 571 -3.67 -13.37 9.90
N SER A 572 -3.18 -13.56 11.12
CA SER A 572 -3.86 -14.30 12.17
C SER A 572 -4.00 -13.42 13.39
N ILE A 573 -5.22 -13.19 13.86
CA ILE A 573 -5.50 -12.54 15.15
C ILE A 573 -5.97 -13.65 16.09
N GLY A 574 -5.07 -14.26 16.83
CA GLY A 574 -5.37 -15.25 17.87
C GLY A 574 -5.75 -14.60 19.22
N GLY A 575 -6.31 -15.42 20.12
CA GLY A 575 -6.66 -15.02 21.48
C GLY A 575 -7.97 -14.23 21.56
N ALA A 576 -8.45 -14.03 22.78
CA ALA A 576 -9.66 -13.24 23.03
C ALA A 576 -9.42 -11.76 22.66
N VAL A 577 -10.29 -11.19 21.84
CA VAL A 577 -10.30 -9.75 21.56
C VAL A 577 -11.10 -9.09 22.68
N THR A 578 -10.44 -8.24 23.47
CA THR A 578 -11.02 -7.55 24.65
C THR A 578 -11.08 -6.05 24.42
N GLY A 579 -11.86 -5.33 25.23
CA GLY A 579 -12.06 -3.88 25.04
C GLY A 579 -12.96 -3.51 23.85
N GLY A 580 -13.39 -4.49 23.05
CA GLY A 580 -14.24 -4.31 21.86
C GLY A 580 -15.68 -3.85 22.13
N SER A 581 -16.05 -3.52 23.37
CA SER A 581 -17.40 -3.03 23.72
C SER A 581 -17.83 -1.75 22.97
N ALA A 582 -16.90 -1.05 22.32
CA ALA A 582 -17.16 0.11 21.46
C ALA A 582 -17.09 -0.20 19.95
N LEU A 583 -16.68 -1.41 19.56
CA LEU A 583 -16.48 -1.80 18.15
C LEU A 583 -17.81 -1.87 17.40
N SER A 584 -18.05 -0.90 16.52
CA SER A 584 -19.22 -0.83 15.64
C SER A 584 -18.92 -1.26 14.21
N THR A 585 -17.65 -1.29 13.80
CA THR A 585 -17.27 -1.67 12.43
C THR A 585 -16.01 -2.52 12.41
N LEU A 586 -16.12 -3.73 11.87
CA LEU A 586 -14.99 -4.61 11.56
C LEU A 586 -14.93 -4.83 10.06
N THR A 587 -13.80 -4.52 9.43
CA THR A 587 -13.60 -4.76 7.99
C THR A 587 -12.41 -5.70 7.77
N LEU A 588 -12.66 -6.80 7.08
CA LEU A 588 -11.68 -7.82 6.76
C LEU A 588 -11.55 -7.87 5.23
N THR A 589 -10.38 -7.59 4.70
CA THR A 589 -10.13 -7.62 3.25
C THR A 589 -8.96 -8.56 2.95
N ASN A 590 -9.21 -9.63 2.20
CA ASN A 590 -8.16 -10.47 1.63
C ASN A 590 -8.16 -10.33 0.10
N ALA A 591 -7.22 -9.56 -0.41
CA ALA A 591 -6.96 -9.37 -1.83
C ALA A 591 -5.71 -10.15 -2.32
N GLY A 592 -5.08 -10.95 -1.45
CA GLY A 592 -3.87 -11.69 -1.75
C GLY A 592 -4.08 -12.83 -2.77
N LEU A 593 -2.99 -13.18 -3.46
CA LEU A 593 -2.93 -14.32 -4.38
C LEU A 593 -2.28 -15.54 -3.67
N GLY A 594 -2.73 -16.76 -3.99
CA GLY A 594 -2.23 -18.02 -3.39
C GLY A 594 -2.94 -18.45 -2.10
N GLU A 595 -2.33 -19.37 -1.33
CA GLU A 595 -2.82 -19.87 -0.02
C GLU A 595 -2.67 -18.80 1.08
N THR A 596 -3.23 -17.61 0.85
CA THR A 596 -3.30 -16.56 1.87
C THR A 596 -4.49 -16.82 2.78
N ALA A 597 -4.31 -16.67 4.09
CA ALA A 597 -5.38 -16.87 5.06
C ALA A 597 -5.44 -15.69 6.01
N LEU A 598 -6.63 -15.08 6.13
CA LEU A 598 -6.97 -14.21 7.25
C LEU A 598 -7.69 -15.05 8.30
N ARG A 599 -7.10 -15.21 9.48
CA ARG A 599 -7.64 -15.98 10.59
C ARG A 599 -8.01 -15.05 11.72
N LEU A 600 -9.24 -15.17 12.21
CA LEU A 600 -9.66 -14.54 13.46
C LEU A 600 -9.91 -15.67 14.45
N GLY A 601 -9.15 -15.66 15.55
CA GLY A 601 -9.24 -16.56 16.69
C GLY A 601 -9.04 -18.05 16.39
N SER A 602 -9.00 -18.80 17.48
CA SER A 602 -9.37 -20.22 17.51
C SER A 602 -10.88 -20.36 17.77
N ALA A 603 -11.42 -21.57 17.63
CA ALA A 603 -12.82 -21.90 17.97
C ALA A 603 -13.26 -21.53 19.40
N ALA A 604 -12.30 -21.26 20.30
CA ALA A 604 -12.56 -20.87 21.69
C ALA A 604 -12.51 -19.35 21.93
N ASP A 605 -12.03 -18.56 20.95
CA ASP A 605 -11.85 -17.13 21.10
C ASP A 605 -13.13 -16.37 20.75
N VAL A 606 -13.49 -15.41 21.61
CA VAL A 606 -14.66 -14.56 21.46
C VAL A 606 -14.22 -13.14 21.12
N ILE A 607 -14.79 -12.57 20.05
CA ILE A 607 -14.70 -11.14 19.77
C ILE A 607 -15.93 -10.48 20.40
N GLU A 608 -15.71 -9.66 21.42
CA GLU A 608 -16.79 -8.88 22.05
C GLU A 608 -17.13 -7.67 21.17
N LEU A 609 -18.38 -7.58 20.73
CA LEU A 609 -18.91 -6.51 19.89
C LEU A 609 -19.63 -5.45 20.74
N ALA A 610 -19.85 -4.27 20.15
CA ALA A 610 -20.62 -3.23 20.82
C ALA A 610 -22.08 -3.64 21.06
N THR A 611 -22.68 -3.09 22.12
CA THR A 611 -24.12 -3.19 22.41
C THR A 611 -25.02 -2.42 21.42
N GLY A 612 -24.42 -1.70 20.47
CA GLY A 612 -25.09 -0.93 19.42
C GLY A 612 -25.17 -1.67 18.08
N GLU A 613 -25.50 -0.94 17.01
CA GLU A 613 -25.45 -1.47 15.65
C GLU A 613 -24.00 -1.78 15.26
N THR A 614 -23.74 -3.03 14.86
CA THR A 614 -22.40 -3.49 14.49
C THR A 614 -22.39 -4.01 13.06
N THR A 615 -21.47 -3.52 12.25
CA THR A 615 -21.28 -3.95 10.85
C THR A 615 -19.97 -4.71 10.70
N VAL A 616 -20.04 -5.92 10.16
CA VAL A 616 -18.88 -6.71 9.77
C VAL A 616 -18.84 -6.81 8.25
N ASN A 617 -17.80 -6.27 7.64
CA ASN A 617 -17.54 -6.36 6.20
C ASN A 617 -16.44 -7.38 5.95
N ILE A 618 -16.69 -8.38 5.11
CA ILE A 618 -15.69 -9.38 4.71
C ILE A 618 -15.60 -9.35 3.18
N ASN A 619 -14.46 -8.91 2.67
CA ASN A 619 -14.15 -8.81 1.26
C ASN A 619 -13.00 -9.77 0.90
N VAL A 620 -13.26 -10.76 0.06
CA VAL A 620 -12.25 -11.71 -0.42
C VAL A 620 -12.17 -11.59 -1.92
N THR A 621 -11.29 -10.77 -2.45
CA THR A 621 -11.24 -10.48 -3.90
C THR A 621 -10.15 -11.27 -4.64
N GLY A 622 -9.22 -11.89 -3.92
CA GLY A 622 -8.19 -12.77 -4.47
C GLY A 622 -8.52 -14.26 -4.30
N SER A 623 -7.59 -15.14 -4.70
CA SER A 623 -7.72 -16.61 -4.50
C SER A 623 -7.48 -17.07 -3.06
N GLY A 624 -7.38 -16.11 -2.12
CA GLY A 624 -7.14 -16.35 -0.72
C GLY A 624 -8.36 -16.89 0.02
N SER A 625 -8.13 -17.30 1.26
CA SER A 625 -9.17 -17.71 2.19
C SER A 625 -9.29 -16.73 3.36
N VAL A 626 -10.49 -16.62 3.92
CA VAL A 626 -10.69 -16.10 5.28
C VAL A 626 -11.24 -17.26 6.10
N VAL A 627 -10.47 -17.68 7.11
CA VAL A 627 -10.83 -18.80 7.99
C VAL A 627 -11.24 -18.20 9.33
N GLY A 628 -12.53 -17.99 9.51
CA GLY A 628 -13.08 -17.56 10.81
C GLY A 628 -13.16 -18.76 11.74
N GLY A 629 -12.18 -18.92 12.64
CA GLY A 629 -12.32 -19.82 13.79
C GLY A 629 -13.07 -19.15 14.94
N ALA A 630 -13.04 -17.82 15.03
CA ALA A 630 -13.60 -17.06 16.14
C ALA A 630 -15.13 -17.08 16.17
N PHE A 631 -15.64 -17.24 17.39
CA PHE A 631 -17.04 -17.14 17.75
C PHE A 631 -17.37 -15.66 17.98
N LEU A 632 -18.18 -15.04 17.12
CA LEU A 632 -18.69 -13.68 17.36
C LEU A 632 -19.86 -13.80 18.34
N GLN A 633 -19.59 -13.62 19.64
CA GLN A 633 -20.61 -13.63 20.70
C GLN A 633 -20.97 -12.22 21.12
N ASP A 634 -22.26 -11.94 21.22
CA ASP A 634 -22.73 -10.91 22.14
C ASP A 634 -22.83 -11.52 23.55
N LYS A 635 -22.03 -11.02 24.49
CA LYS A 635 -22.19 -11.34 25.93
C LYS A 635 -23.22 -10.45 26.62
N GLY A 636 -23.65 -9.37 25.96
CA GLY A 636 -24.70 -8.47 26.39
C GLY A 636 -26.08 -9.07 26.18
N SER A 637 -27.04 -8.60 26.97
CA SER A 637 -28.44 -9.00 26.88
C SER A 637 -29.23 -8.18 25.85
N GLY A 638 -28.61 -7.67 24.78
CA GLY A 638 -29.31 -6.80 23.84
C GLY A 638 -28.50 -6.28 22.66
N MET A 639 -28.39 -7.07 21.59
CA MET A 639 -28.07 -6.54 20.28
C MET A 639 -29.29 -5.79 19.72
N ASN A 640 -29.15 -4.54 19.27
CA ASN A 640 -30.24 -3.86 18.58
C ASN A 640 -30.19 -4.09 17.05
N ALA A 641 -29.03 -4.35 16.44
CA ALA A 641 -28.87 -4.82 15.05
C ALA A 641 -27.41 -5.26 14.75
N PHE A 642 -27.22 -6.32 13.96
CA PHE A 642 -25.93 -6.78 13.45
C PHE A 642 -26.01 -6.96 11.93
N THR A 643 -25.08 -6.39 11.17
CA THR A 643 -25.05 -6.50 9.71
C THR A 643 -23.77 -7.19 9.26
N LEU A 644 -23.91 -8.27 8.48
CA LEU A 644 -22.82 -8.94 7.80
C LEU A 644 -22.89 -8.64 6.31
N ASN A 645 -21.82 -8.04 5.77
CA ASN A 645 -21.64 -7.86 4.34
C ASN A 645 -20.53 -8.80 3.87
N LEU A 646 -20.89 -9.78 3.04
CA LEU A 646 -19.95 -10.75 2.45
C LEU A 646 -19.79 -10.49 0.96
N ASN A 647 -18.57 -10.21 0.52
CA ASN A 647 -18.22 -10.11 -0.89
C ASN A 647 -17.05 -11.04 -1.18
N VAL A 648 -17.30 -12.18 -1.83
CA VAL A 648 -16.28 -13.18 -2.13
C VAL A 648 -16.15 -13.29 -3.65
N GLY A 649 -15.08 -12.72 -4.20
CA GLY A 649 -14.71 -12.79 -5.61
C GLY A 649 -14.28 -14.20 -6.04
N ASP A 650 -13.89 -14.32 -7.32
CA ASP A 650 -13.59 -15.61 -7.95
C ASP A 650 -12.45 -16.37 -7.24
N ASN A 651 -12.66 -17.66 -6.99
CA ASN A 651 -11.76 -18.58 -6.27
C ASN A 651 -11.47 -18.22 -4.80
N GLY A 652 -12.16 -17.24 -4.21
CA GLY A 652 -12.04 -16.92 -2.80
C GLY A 652 -12.73 -17.96 -1.92
N ALA A 653 -12.18 -18.29 -0.75
CA ALA A 653 -12.84 -19.18 0.20
C ALA A 653 -13.13 -18.47 1.53
N TYR A 654 -14.25 -18.79 2.15
CA TYR A 654 -14.62 -18.38 3.49
C TYR A 654 -15.07 -19.61 4.29
N GLY A 655 -14.38 -19.91 5.40
CA GLY A 655 -14.78 -20.99 6.32
C GLY A 655 -14.44 -22.43 5.87
N ALA A 656 -13.32 -22.64 5.18
CA ALA A 656 -12.87 -23.98 4.81
C ALA A 656 -12.67 -24.88 6.05
N ASN A 657 -13.07 -26.16 5.95
CA ASN A 657 -12.93 -27.23 6.96
C ASN A 657 -13.93 -27.27 8.12
N ASP A 658 -15.20 -26.99 7.88
CA ASP A 658 -16.25 -27.28 8.87
C ASP A 658 -16.17 -26.44 10.17
N GLU A 659 -15.26 -25.46 10.25
CA GLU A 659 -15.17 -24.46 11.32
C GLU A 659 -15.85 -23.15 10.85
N GLY A 660 -17.14 -23.21 10.54
CA GLY A 660 -17.89 -22.06 10.03
C GLY A 660 -18.22 -21.01 11.10
N LEU A 661 -18.61 -19.81 10.67
CA LEU A 661 -19.07 -18.73 11.55
C LEU A 661 -20.26 -19.14 12.42
N ASN A 662 -20.15 -18.90 13.71
CA ASN A 662 -21.24 -19.05 14.66
C ASN A 662 -21.65 -17.67 15.17
N PHE A 663 -22.88 -17.25 14.82
CA PHE A 663 -23.50 -16.05 15.35
C PHE A 663 -24.53 -16.46 16.40
N THR A 664 -24.31 -16.10 17.67
CA THR A 664 -25.30 -16.28 18.74
C THR A 664 -25.48 -14.96 19.49
N GLY A 665 -26.74 -14.51 19.62
CA GLY A 665 -27.07 -13.29 20.36
C GLY A 665 -28.41 -13.41 21.10
N SER A 666 -28.58 -12.66 22.19
CA SER A 666 -29.69 -12.83 23.14
C SER A 666 -31.04 -12.26 22.69
N ALA A 667 -31.07 -11.33 21.73
CA ALA A 667 -32.24 -10.75 21.06
C ALA A 667 -31.68 -9.64 20.14
N GLY A 668 -32.12 -9.55 18.89
CA GLY A 668 -31.66 -8.55 17.93
C GLY A 668 -31.95 -8.93 16.47
N THR A 669 -31.71 -8.01 15.54
CA THR A 669 -31.82 -8.26 14.09
C THR A 669 -30.46 -8.64 13.49
N PHE A 670 -30.36 -9.79 12.83
CA PHE A 670 -29.20 -10.18 12.01
C PHE A 670 -29.51 -9.89 10.53
N THR A 671 -28.69 -9.09 9.86
CA THR A 671 -28.83 -8.79 8.43
C THR A 671 -27.69 -9.39 7.65
N LEU A 672 -28.01 -10.26 6.69
CA LEU A 672 -27.09 -10.70 5.64
C LEU A 672 -27.43 -9.92 4.37
N SER A 673 -26.72 -8.82 4.14
CA SER A 673 -26.89 -8.02 2.93
C SER A 673 -26.49 -8.82 1.68
N GLU A 674 -26.87 -8.33 0.50
CA GLU A 674 -26.61 -8.94 -0.81
C GLU A 674 -25.20 -9.56 -0.89
N THR A 675 -25.15 -10.88 -0.78
CA THR A 675 -23.90 -11.64 -0.76
C THR A 675 -23.60 -12.12 -2.17
N THR A 676 -22.53 -11.62 -2.78
CA THR A 676 -22.07 -12.08 -4.10
C THR A 676 -20.92 -13.06 -3.93
N ILE A 677 -21.06 -14.26 -4.50
CA ILE A 677 -20.06 -15.33 -4.48
C ILE A 677 -19.60 -15.59 -5.91
N GLY A 678 -18.32 -15.33 -6.19
CA GLY A 678 -17.70 -15.50 -7.50
C GLY A 678 -17.62 -16.96 -7.96
N ALA A 679 -17.10 -17.16 -9.16
CA ALA A 679 -16.86 -18.50 -9.70
C ALA A 679 -15.85 -19.26 -8.82
N SER A 680 -16.17 -20.50 -8.45
CA SER A 680 -15.35 -21.41 -7.63
C SER A 680 -15.09 -20.93 -6.20
N ALA A 681 -15.78 -19.88 -5.77
CA ALA A 681 -15.69 -19.40 -4.40
C ALA A 681 -16.52 -20.27 -3.44
N SER A 682 -16.20 -20.27 -2.15
CA SER A 682 -17.00 -21.00 -1.16
C SER A 682 -17.24 -20.17 0.09
N VAL A 683 -18.47 -20.22 0.62
CA VAL A 683 -18.87 -19.57 1.87
C VAL A 683 -19.56 -20.60 2.76
N TYR A 684 -18.96 -20.85 3.92
CA TYR A 684 -19.50 -21.74 4.96
C TYR A 684 -19.85 -20.96 6.23
N ILE A 685 -21.12 -21.01 6.61
CA ILE A 685 -21.63 -20.45 7.87
C ILE A 685 -22.11 -21.63 8.73
N SER A 686 -21.53 -21.82 9.92
CA SER A 686 -21.89 -22.97 10.77
C SER A 686 -23.22 -22.76 11.46
N SER A 687 -23.51 -21.55 11.94
CA SER A 687 -24.82 -21.23 12.49
C SER A 687 -25.11 -19.75 12.49
N ILE A 688 -26.36 -19.41 12.18
CA ILE A 688 -26.96 -18.10 12.39
C ILE A 688 -28.05 -18.35 13.43
N ALA A 689 -27.85 -17.91 14.67
CA ALA A 689 -28.82 -18.07 15.75
C ALA A 689 -29.15 -16.71 16.37
N ALA A 690 -30.29 -16.14 15.98
CA ALA A 690 -30.91 -15.10 16.77
C ALA A 690 -31.55 -15.78 17.99
N GLY A 691 -31.36 -15.27 19.20
CA GLY A 691 -31.90 -15.87 20.41
C GLY A 691 -33.43 -16.07 20.34
N ALA A 692 -34.04 -16.68 21.35
CA ALA A 692 -35.46 -17.11 21.33
C ALA A 692 -36.52 -16.02 21.04
N SER A 693 -36.12 -14.75 20.87
CA SER A 693 -36.95 -13.62 20.46
C SER A 693 -36.26 -12.69 19.43
N GLY A 694 -35.21 -13.17 18.76
CA GLY A 694 -34.44 -12.41 17.78
C GLY A 694 -34.91 -12.68 16.35
N SER A 695 -34.62 -11.75 15.44
CA SER A 695 -34.98 -11.85 14.03
C SER A 695 -33.75 -11.91 13.14
N VAL A 696 -33.80 -12.69 12.08
CA VAL A 696 -32.94 -12.55 10.90
C VAL A 696 -33.73 -11.73 9.90
N SER A 697 -33.17 -10.63 9.38
CA SER A 697 -33.82 -9.86 8.31
C SER A 697 -33.77 -10.63 6.99
N ASP A 698 -34.01 -9.95 5.88
CA ASP A 698 -33.93 -10.57 4.56
C ASP A 698 -32.53 -11.15 4.30
N ILE A 699 -32.49 -12.33 3.70
CA ILE A 699 -31.31 -13.05 3.25
C ILE A 699 -31.29 -12.95 1.73
N THR A 700 -30.33 -12.24 1.15
CA THR A 700 -30.15 -12.17 -0.31
C THR A 700 -28.78 -12.71 -0.71
N VAL A 701 -28.74 -13.77 -1.52
CA VAL A 701 -27.50 -14.46 -1.93
C VAL A 701 -27.48 -14.66 -3.45
N ASN A 702 -26.38 -14.25 -4.10
CA ASN A 702 -26.09 -14.52 -5.50
C ASN A 702 -24.82 -15.40 -5.62
N VAL A 703 -24.98 -16.59 -6.19
CA VAL A 703 -23.91 -17.60 -6.34
C VAL A 703 -23.52 -17.78 -7.80
N GLY A 704 -22.25 -17.51 -8.10
CA GLY A 704 -21.65 -17.67 -9.41
C GLY A 704 -21.54 -19.11 -9.90
N THR A 705 -21.01 -19.29 -11.12
CA THR A 705 -21.11 -20.54 -11.91
C THR A 705 -20.52 -21.80 -11.29
N THR A 706 -19.64 -21.70 -10.29
CA THR A 706 -19.09 -22.83 -9.52
C THR A 706 -18.98 -22.49 -8.03
N GLY A 707 -19.64 -21.41 -7.59
CA GLY A 707 -19.61 -20.97 -6.21
C GLY A 707 -20.38 -21.91 -5.29
N LEU A 708 -20.04 -21.93 -4.00
CA LEU A 708 -20.73 -22.69 -2.97
C LEU A 708 -21.17 -21.76 -1.83
N PHE A 709 -22.45 -21.79 -1.48
CA PHE A 709 -22.99 -21.18 -0.27
C PHE A 709 -23.57 -22.27 0.62
N LYS A 710 -23.15 -22.34 1.88
CA LYS A 710 -23.68 -23.33 2.83
C LYS A 710 -23.87 -22.72 4.21
N VAL A 711 -25.12 -22.71 4.66
CA VAL A 711 -25.49 -22.45 6.06
C VAL A 711 -25.88 -23.77 6.70
N TRP A 712 -25.20 -24.18 7.78
CA TRP A 712 -25.58 -25.44 8.42
C TRP A 712 -26.80 -25.33 9.29
N LYS A 713 -26.87 -24.25 10.07
CA LYS A 713 -27.94 -24.02 11.03
C LYS A 713 -28.45 -22.57 10.95
N LEU A 714 -29.75 -22.38 10.83
CA LEU A 714 -30.40 -21.07 10.77
C LEU A 714 -31.58 -21.03 11.76
N ASP A 715 -31.36 -20.50 12.96
CA ASP A 715 -32.35 -20.41 14.03
C ASP A 715 -32.72 -18.96 14.32
N ALA A 716 -34.01 -18.61 14.32
CA ALA A 716 -34.51 -17.32 14.77
C ALA A 716 -35.98 -17.40 15.22
N ASP A 717 -36.54 -16.36 15.83
CA ASP A 717 -38.00 -16.27 15.99
C ASP A 717 -38.65 -15.81 14.67
N VAL A 718 -38.03 -14.86 13.98
CA VAL A 718 -38.47 -14.38 12.67
C VAL A 718 -37.30 -14.45 11.69
N ILE A 719 -37.50 -15.04 10.53
CA ILE A 719 -36.61 -14.92 9.36
C ILE A 719 -37.36 -14.07 8.33
N GLY A 720 -36.71 -13.03 7.79
CA GLY A 720 -37.25 -12.21 6.71
C GLY A 720 -37.35 -12.97 5.39
N ASP A 721 -37.34 -12.25 4.28
CA ASP A 721 -37.42 -12.86 2.96
C ASP A 721 -36.11 -13.57 2.61
N ILE A 722 -36.18 -14.76 2.01
CA ILE A 722 -35.02 -15.53 1.55
C ILE A 722 -34.98 -15.49 0.03
N THR A 723 -34.07 -14.71 -0.54
CA THR A 723 -33.81 -14.65 -1.98
C THR A 723 -32.45 -15.28 -2.30
N ILE A 724 -32.44 -16.39 -3.06
CA ILE A 724 -31.21 -17.05 -3.49
C ILE A 724 -31.22 -17.21 -5.01
N ASP A 725 -30.23 -16.61 -5.67
CA ASP A 725 -29.94 -16.80 -7.09
C ASP A 725 -28.65 -17.61 -7.25
N ALA A 726 -28.71 -18.83 -7.78
CA ALA A 726 -27.51 -19.66 -7.97
C ALA A 726 -27.37 -20.16 -9.41
N ALA A 727 -26.26 -19.81 -10.05
CA ALA A 727 -25.93 -20.27 -11.39
C ALA A 727 -25.81 -21.81 -11.48
N ALA A 728 -25.99 -22.38 -12.67
CA ALA A 728 -26.23 -23.82 -12.87
C ALA A 728 -25.23 -24.81 -12.22
N ALA A 729 -23.94 -24.46 -12.19
CA ALA A 729 -22.91 -25.28 -11.57
C ALA A 729 -22.46 -24.73 -10.19
N GLY A 730 -23.04 -23.62 -9.74
CA GLY A 730 -22.98 -23.18 -8.35
C GLY A 730 -23.86 -24.06 -7.46
N SER A 731 -23.70 -23.97 -6.15
CA SER A 731 -24.51 -24.70 -5.18
C SER A 731 -24.85 -23.86 -3.96
N ALA A 732 -26.11 -23.87 -3.54
CA ALA A 732 -26.58 -23.21 -2.33
C ALA A 732 -27.32 -24.20 -1.41
N TYR A 733 -27.01 -24.14 -0.11
CA TYR A 733 -27.54 -25.03 0.93
C TYR A 733 -27.93 -24.28 2.20
N ILE A 734 -29.10 -24.63 2.74
CA ILE A 734 -29.48 -24.39 4.15
C ILE A 734 -29.87 -25.76 4.71
N THR A 735 -29.07 -26.35 5.60
CA THR A 735 -29.23 -27.76 5.97
C THR A 735 -30.09 -28.02 7.19
N ASP A 736 -30.25 -27.03 8.06
CA ASP A 736 -31.10 -27.06 9.25
C ASP A 736 -31.56 -25.62 9.51
N GLY A 737 -32.85 -25.35 9.44
CA GLY A 737 -33.38 -24.02 9.71
C GLY A 737 -34.60 -24.16 10.60
N SER A 738 -34.71 -23.34 11.64
CA SER A 738 -35.85 -23.33 12.55
C SER A 738 -36.29 -21.90 12.82
N ALA A 739 -37.57 -21.60 12.59
CA ALA A 739 -38.12 -20.30 12.89
C ALA A 739 -39.52 -20.31 13.50
N GLY A 740 -39.87 -19.23 14.18
CA GLY A 740 -41.27 -18.87 14.41
C GLY A 740 -41.95 -18.60 13.08
N ILE A 741 -41.51 -17.55 12.39
CA ILE A 741 -42.03 -17.08 11.11
C ILE A 741 -40.91 -17.02 10.07
N VAL A 742 -41.20 -17.38 8.82
CA VAL A 742 -40.32 -17.13 7.66
C VAL A 742 -41.05 -16.23 6.65
N GLY A 743 -40.37 -15.24 6.08
CA GLY A 743 -40.88 -14.38 5.02
C GLY A 743 -41.09 -15.11 3.69
N ASP A 744 -41.08 -14.36 2.59
CA ASP A 744 -41.18 -14.91 1.24
C ASP A 744 -39.87 -15.59 0.83
N ILE A 745 -39.95 -16.73 0.15
CA ILE A 745 -38.80 -17.50 -0.34
C ILE A 745 -38.77 -17.40 -1.87
N THR A 746 -37.73 -16.77 -2.41
CA THR A 746 -37.48 -16.68 -3.86
C THR A 746 -36.21 -17.43 -4.24
N LEU A 747 -36.33 -18.49 -5.04
CA LEU A 747 -35.21 -19.31 -5.51
C LEU A 747 -35.09 -19.21 -7.03
N THR A 748 -33.98 -18.62 -7.49
CA THR A 748 -33.68 -18.45 -8.91
C THR A 748 -32.38 -19.15 -9.29
N GLY A 749 -32.24 -19.52 -10.58
CA GLY A 749 -31.07 -20.24 -11.09
C GLY A 749 -31.03 -21.75 -10.75
N SER A 750 -30.28 -22.55 -11.53
CA SER A 750 -30.28 -24.02 -11.40
C SER A 750 -29.24 -24.63 -10.44
N GLY A 751 -28.52 -23.76 -9.74
CA GLY A 751 -27.53 -24.14 -8.74
C GLY A 751 -28.11 -24.42 -7.35
N VAL A 752 -29.31 -23.93 -7.03
CA VAL A 752 -29.92 -24.14 -5.70
C VAL A 752 -30.16 -25.64 -5.50
N LYS A 753 -29.64 -26.24 -4.42
CA LYS A 753 -29.70 -27.69 -4.21
C LYS A 753 -30.71 -28.09 -3.15
N THR A 754 -30.50 -27.63 -1.91
CA THR A 754 -31.27 -28.12 -0.77
C THR A 754 -31.46 -27.04 0.28
N ILE A 755 -32.72 -26.72 0.60
CA ILE A 755 -33.10 -25.80 1.68
C ILE A 755 -34.05 -26.55 2.61
N LEU A 756 -33.68 -26.72 3.87
CA LEU A 756 -34.49 -27.31 4.93
C LEU A 756 -34.89 -26.20 5.90
N LEU A 757 -36.19 -26.00 6.08
CA LEU A 757 -36.75 -25.01 7.02
C LEU A 757 -37.89 -25.65 7.81
N ASP A 758 -37.85 -25.51 9.13
CA ASP A 758 -38.91 -25.87 10.06
C ASP A 758 -39.51 -24.58 10.65
N THR A 759 -40.83 -24.46 10.64
CA THR A 759 -41.52 -23.28 11.16
C THR A 759 -42.58 -23.65 12.18
N THR A 760 -42.81 -22.77 13.16
CA THR A 760 -43.88 -22.99 14.16
C THR A 760 -45.11 -22.15 13.88
N SER A 761 -44.98 -20.95 13.33
CA SER A 761 -46.06 -19.95 13.20
C SER A 761 -46.43 -19.59 11.76
N GLY A 762 -45.62 -19.94 10.75
CA GLY A 762 -45.99 -19.85 9.34
C GLY A 762 -44.88 -19.37 8.42
N MET A 763 -45.15 -19.40 7.11
CA MET A 763 -44.23 -19.03 6.03
C MET A 763 -44.93 -18.17 4.97
N GLY A 764 -44.19 -17.23 4.37
CA GLY A 764 -44.63 -16.43 3.23
C GLY A 764 -44.82 -17.23 1.93
N ASN A 765 -44.83 -16.51 0.80
CA ASN A 765 -44.91 -17.12 -0.52
C ASN A 765 -43.60 -17.86 -0.88
N ILE A 766 -43.69 -18.86 -1.75
CA ILE A 766 -42.56 -19.61 -2.26
C ILE A 766 -42.55 -19.47 -3.78
N ASP A 767 -41.56 -18.78 -4.32
CA ASP A 767 -41.34 -18.58 -5.76
C ASP A 767 -40.06 -19.32 -6.21
N ILE A 768 -40.20 -20.34 -7.06
CA ILE A 768 -39.08 -21.10 -7.64
C ILE A 768 -39.07 -20.94 -9.15
N SER A 769 -38.12 -20.17 -9.67
CA SER A 769 -37.96 -19.94 -11.12
C SER A 769 -36.69 -20.55 -11.72
N GLY A 770 -35.79 -21.05 -10.87
CA GLY A 770 -34.56 -21.76 -11.22
C GLY A 770 -34.72 -23.27 -11.51
N GLY A 771 -33.64 -23.96 -11.85
CA GLY A 771 -33.65 -25.41 -12.14
C GLY A 771 -33.26 -26.31 -10.95
N SER A 772 -33.76 -27.55 -10.92
CA SER A 772 -33.54 -28.62 -9.93
C SER A 772 -33.41 -28.24 -8.44
N ALA A 773 -34.05 -27.17 -7.97
CA ALA A 773 -34.04 -26.80 -6.55
C ALA A 773 -34.89 -27.78 -5.72
N THR A 774 -34.38 -28.26 -4.58
CA THR A 774 -35.19 -29.00 -3.60
C THR A 774 -35.40 -28.12 -2.37
N LEU A 775 -36.66 -27.77 -2.11
CA LEU A 775 -37.08 -27.07 -0.90
C LEU A 775 -37.90 -28.04 -0.05
N THR A 776 -37.46 -28.27 1.19
CA THR A 776 -38.22 -29.03 2.19
C THR A 776 -38.64 -28.08 3.29
N VAL A 777 -39.94 -27.90 3.45
CA VAL A 777 -40.54 -27.09 4.50
C VAL A 777 -41.34 -28.00 5.43
N SER A 778 -41.07 -27.94 6.73
CA SER A 778 -41.98 -28.45 7.74
C SER A 778 -42.60 -27.29 8.51
N SER A 779 -43.88 -27.43 8.86
CA SER A 779 -44.55 -26.49 9.75
C SER A 779 -45.44 -27.23 10.74
N THR A 780 -45.28 -26.92 12.02
CA THR A 780 -46.03 -27.60 13.09
C THR A 780 -47.40 -27.01 13.32
N THR A 781 -47.62 -25.70 13.10
CA THR A 781 -48.94 -25.06 13.27
C THR A 781 -49.26 -23.91 12.30
N GLY A 782 -48.28 -23.37 11.57
CA GLY A 782 -48.47 -22.23 10.67
C GLY A 782 -48.73 -22.61 9.21
N GLY A 783 -49.50 -21.78 8.49
CA GLY A 783 -49.71 -21.97 7.05
C GLY A 783 -48.51 -21.58 6.19
N ILE A 784 -48.54 -21.98 4.93
CA ILE A 784 -47.61 -21.59 3.86
C ILE A 784 -48.38 -20.70 2.87
N GLY A 785 -47.76 -19.63 2.38
CA GLY A 785 -48.32 -18.76 1.35
C GLY A 785 -48.52 -19.46 -0.01
N ASN A 786 -48.58 -18.67 -1.08
CA ASN A 786 -48.69 -19.23 -2.43
C ASN A 786 -47.37 -19.91 -2.83
N VAL A 787 -47.44 -20.99 -3.59
CA VAL A 787 -46.27 -21.73 -4.08
C VAL A 787 -46.26 -21.65 -5.60
N ASN A 788 -45.38 -20.83 -6.18
CA ASN A 788 -45.22 -20.69 -7.62
C ASN A 788 -43.93 -21.34 -8.10
N ILE A 789 -44.01 -22.27 -9.04
CA ILE A 789 -42.88 -23.01 -9.61
C ILE A 789 -42.88 -22.81 -11.12
N THR A 790 -42.06 -21.89 -11.64
CA THR A 790 -41.95 -21.64 -13.08
C THR A 790 -40.74 -22.35 -13.72
N GLY A 791 -39.85 -22.92 -12.91
CA GLY A 791 -38.64 -23.63 -13.35
C GLY A 791 -38.75 -25.17 -13.25
N SER A 792 -37.65 -25.83 -12.86
CA SER A 792 -37.66 -27.24 -12.46
C SER A 792 -37.28 -27.31 -10.98
N GLY A 793 -38.03 -28.04 -10.16
CA GLY A 793 -37.80 -28.03 -8.72
C GLY A 793 -38.80 -28.87 -7.97
N THR A 794 -38.38 -29.34 -6.81
CA THR A 794 -39.19 -30.17 -5.92
C THR A 794 -39.48 -29.39 -4.65
N VAL A 795 -40.75 -29.30 -4.27
CA VAL A 795 -41.17 -28.68 -3.02
C VAL A 795 -41.86 -29.74 -2.18
N PHE A 796 -41.21 -30.13 -1.09
CA PHE A 796 -41.82 -30.98 -0.08
C PHE A 796 -42.35 -30.08 1.03
N THR A 797 -43.65 -30.06 1.25
CA THR A 797 -44.26 -29.37 2.39
C THR A 797 -44.89 -30.39 3.32
N ASN A 798 -44.49 -30.36 4.58
CA ASN A 798 -45.12 -31.14 5.64
C ASN A 798 -45.67 -30.16 6.67
N THR A 799 -46.87 -29.66 6.42
CA THR A 799 -47.51 -28.66 7.27
C THR A 799 -48.80 -29.19 7.89
N ALA A 800 -49.11 -28.75 9.10
CA ALA A 800 -50.44 -28.88 9.71
C ALA A 800 -51.33 -27.65 9.47
N GLY A 801 -50.79 -26.58 8.85
CA GLY A 801 -51.51 -25.35 8.50
C GLY A 801 -52.08 -25.36 7.08
N ASP A 802 -52.64 -24.22 6.67
CA ASP A 802 -53.16 -24.03 5.31
C ASP A 802 -52.02 -23.77 4.31
N VAL A 803 -52.12 -24.30 3.10
CA VAL A 803 -51.23 -23.98 1.97
C VAL A 803 -52.00 -23.09 0.98
N GLY A 804 -51.39 -22.00 0.51
CA GLY A 804 -51.96 -21.12 -0.51
C GLY A 804 -52.16 -21.80 -1.88
N THR A 805 -52.36 -21.00 -2.93
CA THR A 805 -52.47 -21.57 -4.28
C THR A 805 -51.11 -22.09 -4.75
N VAL A 806 -51.08 -23.27 -5.37
CA VAL A 806 -49.88 -23.86 -5.92
C VAL A 806 -49.93 -23.71 -7.44
N THR A 807 -49.03 -22.94 -8.06
CA THR A 807 -48.98 -22.76 -9.52
C THR A 807 -47.69 -23.35 -10.08
N VAL A 808 -47.79 -24.18 -11.12
CA VAL A 808 -46.65 -24.78 -11.81
C VAL A 808 -46.70 -24.44 -13.30
N ALA A 809 -45.67 -23.77 -13.82
CA ALA A 809 -45.64 -23.25 -15.19
C ALA A 809 -44.33 -23.55 -15.96
N GLY A 810 -43.53 -24.50 -15.49
CA GLY A 810 -42.21 -24.83 -16.04
C GLY A 810 -42.19 -26.03 -17.00
N SER A 811 -41.00 -26.53 -17.31
CA SER A 811 -40.79 -27.76 -18.11
C SER A 811 -40.12 -28.89 -17.32
N GLY A 812 -39.92 -28.69 -16.02
CA GLY A 812 -39.21 -29.61 -15.12
C GLY A 812 -40.01 -30.80 -14.62
N ALA A 813 -39.33 -31.68 -13.87
CA ALA A 813 -40.02 -32.55 -12.92
C ALA A 813 -40.33 -31.73 -11.66
N VAL A 814 -41.59 -31.70 -11.24
CA VAL A 814 -42.06 -30.99 -10.04
C VAL A 814 -42.76 -31.99 -9.15
N SER A 815 -42.38 -32.08 -7.88
CA SER A 815 -43.12 -32.86 -6.89
C SER A 815 -43.56 -31.91 -5.79
N VAL A 816 -44.86 -31.89 -5.52
CA VAL A 816 -45.51 -31.14 -4.46
C VAL A 816 -46.13 -32.17 -3.52
N ASP A 817 -45.55 -32.29 -2.33
CA ASP A 817 -46.16 -33.03 -1.23
C ASP A 817 -46.75 -31.98 -0.28
N VAL A 818 -48.05 -32.01 -0.02
CA VAL A 818 -48.72 -31.04 0.86
C VAL A 818 -48.90 -31.53 2.30
N GLY A 819 -48.50 -32.77 2.61
CA GLY A 819 -48.59 -33.33 3.95
C GLY A 819 -49.97 -33.17 4.61
N SER A 820 -50.00 -33.20 5.94
CA SER A 820 -51.21 -33.10 6.78
C SER A 820 -51.90 -31.72 6.77
N ALA A 821 -51.84 -30.98 5.66
CA ALA A 821 -52.41 -29.65 5.56
C ALA A 821 -53.92 -29.68 5.78
N ASN A 822 -54.43 -28.73 6.59
CA ASN A 822 -55.86 -28.62 6.84
C ASN A 822 -56.62 -28.14 5.59
N ASN A 823 -56.02 -27.24 4.82
CA ASN A 823 -56.57 -26.70 3.59
C ASN A 823 -55.47 -26.43 2.57
N VAL A 824 -55.71 -26.71 1.31
CA VAL A 824 -54.79 -26.39 0.20
C VAL A 824 -55.57 -25.57 -0.82
N GLY A 825 -55.04 -24.42 -1.21
CA GLY A 825 -55.60 -23.60 -2.28
C GLY A 825 -55.61 -24.34 -3.63
N ASN A 826 -56.07 -23.67 -4.68
CA ASN A 826 -56.06 -24.28 -6.00
C ASN A 826 -54.63 -24.64 -6.42
N VAL A 827 -54.44 -25.88 -6.87
CA VAL A 827 -53.26 -26.34 -7.57
C VAL A 827 -53.49 -26.15 -9.07
N ASP A 828 -52.61 -25.43 -9.76
CA ASP A 828 -52.74 -25.08 -11.17
C ASP A 828 -51.43 -25.38 -11.90
N THR A 829 -51.39 -26.43 -12.68
CA THR A 829 -50.26 -26.81 -13.52
C THR A 829 -50.47 -26.44 -14.99
N THR A 830 -51.50 -25.66 -15.33
CA THR A 830 -51.93 -25.43 -16.73
C THR A 830 -50.84 -24.83 -17.65
N GLY A 831 -49.84 -24.14 -17.08
CA GLY A 831 -48.69 -23.61 -17.81
C GLY A 831 -47.52 -24.59 -17.97
N HIS A 832 -47.59 -25.80 -17.43
CA HIS A 832 -46.49 -26.76 -17.36
C HIS A 832 -46.39 -27.66 -18.61
N GLY A 833 -45.18 -28.09 -18.96
CA GLY A 833 -44.93 -29.01 -20.08
C GLY A 833 -44.09 -30.25 -19.72
N GLY A 834 -43.70 -30.40 -18.45
CA GLY A 834 -42.85 -31.48 -17.93
C GLY A 834 -43.64 -32.55 -17.17
N SER A 835 -43.05 -33.14 -16.11
CA SER A 835 -43.79 -34.07 -15.22
C SER A 835 -44.13 -33.41 -13.89
N VAL A 836 -45.39 -33.42 -13.46
CA VAL A 836 -45.76 -32.99 -12.11
C VAL A 836 -46.17 -34.21 -11.28
N THR A 837 -45.82 -34.24 -10.01
CA THR A 837 -46.39 -35.13 -9.00
C THR A 837 -46.98 -34.26 -7.91
N ILE A 838 -48.25 -34.45 -7.61
CA ILE A 838 -49.01 -33.74 -6.58
C ILE A 838 -49.47 -34.83 -5.63
N ASP A 839 -49.06 -34.77 -4.37
CA ASP A 839 -49.50 -35.71 -3.35
C ASP A 839 -50.42 -35.01 -2.35
N LEU A 840 -51.73 -35.24 -2.51
CA LEU A 840 -52.80 -34.77 -1.63
C LEU A 840 -53.31 -35.90 -0.72
N SER A 841 -52.61 -37.02 -0.62
CA SER A 841 -53.09 -38.22 0.10
C SER A 841 -53.45 -37.96 1.56
N SER A 842 -52.84 -36.93 2.17
CA SER A 842 -53.04 -36.53 3.57
C SER A 842 -53.78 -35.21 3.76
N ALA A 843 -54.26 -34.58 2.67
CA ALA A 843 -55.05 -33.36 2.73
C ALA A 843 -56.48 -33.63 3.24
N VAL A 844 -56.96 -32.77 4.14
CA VAL A 844 -58.25 -32.95 4.85
C VAL A 844 -59.40 -32.15 4.22
N ALA A 845 -59.11 -31.10 3.45
CA ALA A 845 -60.12 -30.29 2.76
C ALA A 845 -60.03 -30.42 1.23
N ALA A 846 -61.12 -30.06 0.55
CA ALA A 846 -61.27 -30.19 -0.90
C ALA A 846 -60.29 -29.30 -1.66
N VAL A 847 -59.41 -29.93 -2.45
CA VAL A 847 -58.44 -29.21 -3.29
C VAL A 847 -58.91 -29.20 -4.73
N THR A 848 -58.85 -28.04 -5.40
CA THR A 848 -59.03 -27.99 -6.86
C THR A 848 -57.68 -28.07 -7.55
N VAL A 849 -57.48 -29.08 -8.40
CA VAL A 849 -56.27 -29.31 -9.20
C VAL A 849 -56.58 -29.10 -10.67
N ASN A 850 -55.95 -28.13 -11.33
CA ASN A 850 -56.03 -27.94 -12.79
C ASN A 850 -54.74 -28.47 -13.41
N LEU A 851 -54.84 -29.49 -14.27
CA LEU A 851 -53.71 -30.12 -14.93
C LEU A 851 -53.38 -29.49 -16.28
N ALA A 852 -52.14 -29.67 -16.74
CA ALA A 852 -51.64 -29.11 -17.98
C ALA A 852 -52.12 -29.88 -19.22
N ALA A 853 -52.15 -29.22 -20.38
CA ALA A 853 -52.52 -29.89 -21.63
C ALA A 853 -51.39 -30.78 -22.20
N SER A 854 -50.20 -30.76 -21.60
CA SER A 854 -49.03 -31.50 -22.05
C SER A 854 -48.13 -31.82 -20.87
N GLY A 855 -47.52 -33.00 -20.83
CA GLY A 855 -46.64 -33.38 -19.72
C GLY A 855 -46.92 -34.80 -19.21
N THR A 856 -46.42 -35.12 -18.02
CA THR A 856 -46.78 -36.35 -17.29
C THR A 856 -47.15 -36.01 -15.87
N ASP A 857 -48.43 -35.77 -15.61
CA ASP A 857 -48.90 -35.38 -14.29
C ASP A 857 -49.32 -36.59 -13.47
N LYS A 858 -49.05 -36.57 -12.17
CA LYS A 858 -49.46 -37.58 -11.20
C LYS A 858 -50.13 -36.89 -10.04
N VAL A 859 -51.37 -37.23 -9.74
CA VAL A 859 -52.10 -36.66 -8.61
C VAL A 859 -52.50 -37.78 -7.67
N TYR A 860 -51.94 -37.84 -6.47
CA TYR A 860 -52.43 -38.69 -5.41
C TYR A 860 -53.53 -37.93 -4.67
N VAL A 861 -54.76 -38.44 -4.71
CA VAL A 861 -55.93 -37.80 -4.06
C VAL A 861 -56.28 -38.50 -2.74
N GLY A 862 -56.79 -37.71 -1.79
CA GLY A 862 -56.98 -38.09 -0.38
C GLY A 862 -58.42 -37.98 0.13
N GLU A 863 -58.57 -37.56 1.39
CA GLU A 863 -59.86 -37.62 2.11
C GLU A 863 -60.76 -36.38 1.94
N GLY A 864 -60.28 -35.28 1.35
CA GLY A 864 -60.97 -33.98 1.40
C GLY A 864 -62.03 -33.68 0.34
N GLY A 865 -62.36 -34.60 -0.58
CA GLY A 865 -63.34 -34.33 -1.65
C GLY A 865 -62.77 -33.48 -2.80
N ASP A 866 -61.57 -33.82 -3.25
CA ASP A 866 -60.79 -33.09 -4.25
C ASP A 866 -61.48 -32.99 -5.62
N THR A 867 -61.19 -31.92 -6.38
CA THR A 867 -61.64 -31.74 -7.76
C THR A 867 -60.43 -31.64 -8.69
N VAL A 868 -60.32 -32.51 -9.69
CA VAL A 868 -59.23 -32.50 -10.68
C VAL A 868 -59.79 -32.15 -12.05
N TYR A 869 -59.41 -31.00 -12.59
CA TYR A 869 -59.64 -30.60 -13.98
C TYR A 869 -58.46 -31.00 -14.83
N MET A 870 -58.68 -31.85 -15.82
CA MET A 870 -57.66 -32.19 -16.81
C MET A 870 -57.78 -31.24 -18.01
N ALA A 871 -56.68 -30.98 -18.70
CA ALA A 871 -56.74 -30.17 -19.92
C ALA A 871 -56.71 -31.09 -21.14
N SER A 872 -57.54 -30.81 -22.14
CA SER A 872 -57.58 -31.57 -23.40
C SER A 872 -56.27 -31.35 -24.18
N GLY A 873 -55.39 -32.36 -24.23
CA GLY A 873 -54.10 -32.25 -24.92
C GLY A 873 -53.30 -33.56 -24.93
N SER A 874 -52.02 -33.51 -25.33
CA SER A 874 -51.19 -34.71 -25.59
C SER A 874 -50.41 -35.21 -24.36
N GLY A 875 -50.83 -34.84 -23.14
CA GLY A 875 -50.21 -35.24 -21.87
C GLY A 875 -50.45 -36.71 -21.50
N VAL A 876 -49.78 -37.16 -20.44
CA VAL A 876 -49.93 -38.48 -19.80
C VAL A 876 -50.27 -38.23 -18.34
N ASP A 877 -51.54 -38.04 -18.03
CA ASP A 877 -51.96 -37.67 -16.68
C ASP A 877 -52.44 -38.89 -15.90
N LYS A 878 -52.02 -39.00 -14.64
CA LYS A 878 -52.31 -40.15 -13.78
C LYS A 878 -52.89 -39.71 -12.45
N VAL A 879 -54.15 -39.99 -12.22
CA VAL A 879 -54.78 -39.77 -10.91
C VAL A 879 -54.77 -41.08 -10.12
N VAL A 880 -54.21 -41.04 -8.90
CA VAL A 880 -54.00 -42.18 -8.01
C VAL A 880 -54.80 -41.99 -6.72
N PHE A 881 -55.67 -42.93 -6.39
CA PHE A 881 -56.39 -42.94 -5.12
C PHE A 881 -55.64 -43.77 -4.09
N THR A 882 -55.36 -43.18 -2.92
CA THR A 882 -54.44 -43.75 -1.92
C THR A 882 -55.06 -44.03 -0.55
N THR A 883 -56.20 -43.42 -0.20
CA THR A 883 -56.83 -43.57 1.12
C THR A 883 -58.24 -44.17 1.06
N THR A 884 -58.78 -44.54 2.23
CA THR A 884 -60.14 -45.07 2.44
C THR A 884 -61.22 -43.98 2.49
N SER A 885 -61.00 -42.86 1.79
CA SER A 885 -61.86 -41.67 1.81
C SER A 885 -63.35 -42.01 1.61
N THR A 886 -64.20 -41.40 2.43
CA THR A 886 -65.67 -41.41 2.26
C THR A 886 -66.18 -40.22 1.44
N GLU A 887 -65.30 -39.32 1.03
CA GLU A 887 -65.65 -38.07 0.35
C GLU A 887 -65.58 -38.18 -1.18
N THR A 888 -66.28 -37.28 -1.88
CA THR A 888 -66.45 -37.35 -3.34
C THR A 888 -65.31 -36.62 -4.05
N VAL A 889 -64.48 -37.34 -4.80
CA VAL A 889 -63.50 -36.74 -5.72
C VAL A 889 -64.14 -36.53 -7.09
N SER A 890 -64.06 -35.31 -7.63
CA SER A 890 -64.62 -34.95 -8.95
C SER A 890 -63.51 -34.83 -9.98
N ILE A 891 -63.62 -35.49 -11.14
CA ILE A 891 -62.63 -35.38 -12.22
C ILE A 891 -63.33 -34.87 -13.49
N TYR A 892 -62.78 -33.81 -14.09
CA TYR A 892 -63.32 -33.14 -15.27
C TYR A 892 -62.35 -33.25 -16.45
N ASN A 893 -62.89 -33.29 -17.68
CA ASN A 893 -62.13 -33.27 -18.95
C ASN A 893 -61.08 -34.38 -19.11
N PHE A 894 -61.30 -35.55 -18.52
CA PHE A 894 -60.43 -36.73 -18.74
C PHE A 894 -60.46 -37.11 -20.23
N ASP A 895 -59.37 -36.86 -20.96
CA ASP A 895 -59.31 -37.10 -22.41
C ASP A 895 -58.97 -38.56 -22.70
N LEU A 896 -59.98 -39.35 -23.06
CA LEU A 896 -59.80 -40.75 -23.46
C LEU A 896 -59.34 -40.90 -24.93
N ALA A 897 -59.06 -39.83 -25.67
CA ALA A 897 -58.71 -39.92 -27.10
C ALA A 897 -57.21 -40.12 -27.37
N SER A 898 -56.31 -39.70 -26.47
CA SER A 898 -54.91 -40.12 -26.46
C SER A 898 -54.73 -41.28 -25.47
N ALA A 899 -54.07 -42.35 -25.88
CA ALA A 899 -53.92 -43.59 -25.09
C ALA A 899 -52.99 -43.45 -23.84
N THR A 900 -52.98 -42.29 -23.20
CA THR A 900 -51.93 -41.83 -22.28
C THR A 900 -52.42 -41.57 -20.86
N ASP A 901 -53.65 -41.09 -20.65
CA ASP A 901 -54.16 -40.78 -19.30
C ASP A 901 -54.61 -42.03 -18.53
N GLN A 902 -54.39 -42.04 -17.21
CA GLN A 902 -54.61 -43.18 -16.31
C GLN A 902 -55.35 -42.81 -15.04
N LEU A 903 -56.26 -43.69 -14.64
CA LEU A 903 -56.87 -43.69 -13.32
C LEU A 903 -56.44 -44.94 -12.57
N VAL A 904 -55.84 -44.78 -11.38
CA VAL A 904 -55.26 -45.91 -10.62
C VAL A 904 -55.78 -45.91 -9.18
N PHE A 905 -56.31 -47.05 -8.75
CA PHE A 905 -56.80 -47.27 -7.40
C PHE A 905 -55.88 -48.26 -6.68
N THR A 906 -55.27 -47.86 -5.57
CA THR A 906 -54.16 -48.62 -4.95
C THR A 906 -54.50 -49.38 -3.67
N THR A 907 -55.70 -49.21 -3.09
CA THR A 907 -56.11 -49.85 -1.84
C THR A 907 -57.31 -50.78 -1.98
N ALA A 908 -57.23 -51.96 -1.35
CA ALA A 908 -58.31 -52.94 -1.29
C ALA A 908 -59.39 -52.51 -0.27
N GLY A 909 -60.66 -52.43 -0.69
CA GLY A 909 -61.79 -52.17 0.22
C GLY A 909 -62.84 -51.15 -0.25
N PHE A 910 -62.82 -50.72 -1.51
CA PHE A 910 -63.80 -49.76 -2.03
C PHE A 910 -65.19 -50.40 -2.25
N ASP A 911 -66.22 -49.84 -1.63
CA ASP A 911 -67.61 -49.93 -2.10
C ASP A 911 -67.86 -48.68 -2.97
N ILE A 912 -67.59 -48.75 -4.28
CA ILE A 912 -67.99 -47.68 -5.21
C ILE A 912 -69.50 -47.83 -5.45
N GLY A 913 -70.28 -47.29 -4.52
CA GLY A 913 -71.69 -47.04 -4.69
C GLY A 913 -71.90 -45.70 -5.39
N LEU A 914 -71.78 -45.64 -6.72
CA LEU A 914 -72.31 -44.52 -7.50
C LEU A 914 -73.84 -44.66 -7.59
N LEU A 915 -74.53 -44.51 -6.46
CA LEU A 915 -75.98 -44.72 -6.36
C LEU A 915 -76.67 -43.52 -5.74
N ALA A 916 -77.59 -42.98 -6.54
CA ALA A 916 -78.45 -41.86 -6.26
C ALA A 916 -79.19 -42.00 -4.92
N SER A 917 -79.03 -41.01 -4.04
CA SER A 917 -80.15 -40.26 -3.42
C SER A 917 -79.71 -39.39 -2.25
N ALA A 918 -79.05 -38.27 -2.53
CA ALA A 918 -79.27 -36.97 -1.91
C ALA A 918 -78.23 -35.98 -2.45
N ALA A 919 -78.70 -35.01 -3.24
CA ALA A 919 -78.07 -33.75 -3.61
C ALA A 919 -76.53 -33.71 -3.81
N THR A 920 -76.15 -33.58 -5.10
CA THR A 920 -74.92 -33.00 -5.69
C THR A 920 -73.59 -33.72 -5.40
N ALA A 921 -72.75 -34.14 -6.35
CA ALA A 921 -72.82 -34.35 -7.80
C ALA A 921 -71.49 -35.04 -8.19
N VAL A 922 -71.51 -36.29 -8.68
CA VAL A 922 -70.52 -36.68 -9.72
C VAL A 922 -71.10 -36.12 -11.02
N ALA A 923 -70.91 -34.82 -11.22
CA ALA A 923 -71.35 -34.15 -12.43
C ALA A 923 -70.26 -34.25 -13.49
N ALA A 924 -70.56 -35.03 -14.53
CA ALA A 924 -70.02 -34.87 -15.88
C ALA A 924 -68.54 -35.27 -16.15
N LEU A 925 -68.35 -36.50 -16.61
CA LEU A 925 -67.51 -36.73 -17.80
C LEU A 925 -68.21 -36.04 -18.99
N GLN A 926 -67.95 -34.75 -19.22
CA GLN A 926 -68.43 -34.02 -20.39
C GLN A 926 -67.27 -33.79 -21.34
N ASP A 927 -67.13 -34.64 -22.35
CA ASP A 927 -66.60 -34.21 -23.64
C ASP A 927 -67.27 -34.99 -24.79
N GLY A 928 -67.49 -34.31 -25.92
CA GLY A 928 -68.27 -34.75 -27.07
C GLY A 928 -67.51 -35.58 -28.11
N GLY A 929 -66.40 -36.23 -27.73
CA GLY A 929 -65.54 -37.02 -28.61
C GLY A 929 -65.63 -38.54 -28.37
N ALA A 930 -65.47 -39.34 -29.42
CA ALA A 930 -65.44 -40.80 -29.36
C ALA A 930 -64.14 -41.31 -28.69
N ALA A 931 -64.26 -41.95 -27.52
CA ALA A 931 -63.21 -42.38 -26.60
C ALA A 931 -62.55 -43.77 -26.86
N THR A 932 -61.25 -43.91 -26.53
CA THR A 932 -60.49 -45.17 -26.32
C THR A 932 -59.41 -45.02 -25.23
N GLY A 933 -59.76 -45.18 -23.94
CA GLY A 933 -58.77 -45.17 -22.83
C GLY A 933 -58.80 -46.42 -21.95
N VAL A 934 -57.90 -46.50 -20.95
CA VAL A 934 -57.73 -47.66 -20.05
C VAL A 934 -58.05 -47.29 -18.60
N VAL A 935 -59.06 -47.94 -18.02
CA VAL A 935 -59.36 -47.84 -16.57
C VAL A 935 -58.84 -49.11 -15.89
N LEU A 936 -57.91 -48.95 -14.94
CA LEU A 936 -57.33 -50.03 -14.15
C LEU A 936 -57.96 -50.06 -12.76
N VAL A 937 -58.71 -51.11 -12.46
CA VAL A 937 -59.35 -51.29 -11.15
C VAL A 937 -58.75 -52.53 -10.48
N SER A 938 -58.20 -52.36 -9.28
CA SER A 938 -57.69 -53.48 -8.49
C SER A 938 -58.45 -53.58 -7.16
N GLY A 939 -58.99 -54.76 -6.84
CA GLY A 939 -59.72 -55.02 -5.59
C GLY A 939 -60.80 -56.11 -5.71
N ASP A 940 -61.12 -56.77 -4.59
CA ASP A 940 -62.00 -57.95 -4.57
C ASP A 940 -63.50 -57.63 -4.80
N ASN A 941 -63.93 -56.36 -4.60
CA ASN A 941 -65.33 -55.90 -4.63
C ASN A 941 -65.57 -54.59 -5.40
N ALA A 942 -64.83 -54.30 -6.48
CA ALA A 942 -65.02 -53.04 -7.20
C ALA A 942 -66.25 -53.03 -8.12
N SER A 943 -67.04 -51.95 -8.07
CA SER A 943 -68.18 -51.65 -8.95
C SER A 943 -67.86 -50.41 -9.78
N VAL A 944 -67.97 -50.47 -11.13
CA VAL A 944 -67.72 -49.32 -12.01
C VAL A 944 -69.02 -48.92 -12.69
N THR A 945 -69.48 -47.69 -12.44
CA THR A 945 -70.70 -47.11 -13.00
C THR A 945 -70.31 -45.83 -13.75
N THR A 946 -70.44 -45.80 -15.08
CA THR A 946 -70.11 -44.61 -15.88
C THR A 946 -71.38 -43.94 -16.43
N PRO A 947 -71.56 -42.60 -16.29
CA PRO A 947 -72.75 -41.92 -16.81
C PRO A 947 -72.71 -41.56 -18.31
N GLY A 948 -71.63 -41.89 -19.03
CA GLY A 948 -71.36 -41.43 -20.40
C GLY A 948 -71.23 -42.54 -21.46
N VAL A 949 -71.34 -42.16 -22.73
CA VAL A 949 -71.19 -43.04 -23.90
C VAL A 949 -69.73 -43.49 -24.02
N LEU A 950 -69.45 -44.77 -23.71
CA LEU A 950 -68.16 -45.39 -24.05
C LEU A 950 -68.16 -45.68 -25.55
N SER A 951 -67.23 -45.09 -26.29
CA SER A 951 -67.05 -45.34 -27.71
C SER A 951 -66.13 -46.54 -27.95
N GLY A 952 -66.20 -47.13 -29.15
CA GLY A 952 -65.49 -48.37 -29.48
C GLY A 952 -63.97 -48.26 -29.32
N GLY A 953 -63.40 -49.14 -28.50
CA GLY A 953 -61.95 -49.28 -28.26
C GLY A 953 -61.48 -48.91 -26.84
N THR A 954 -62.38 -48.56 -25.92
CA THR A 954 -62.04 -48.38 -24.50
C THR A 954 -61.81 -49.75 -23.83
N GLN A 955 -60.63 -49.98 -23.23
CA GLN A 955 -60.31 -51.23 -22.51
C GLN A 955 -60.50 -51.02 -21.01
N ILE A 956 -61.37 -51.80 -20.37
CA ILE A 956 -61.47 -51.84 -18.91
C ILE A 956 -60.67 -53.06 -18.45
N VAL A 957 -59.57 -52.83 -17.75
CA VAL A 957 -58.74 -53.91 -17.22
C VAL A 957 -59.03 -54.03 -15.73
N ILE A 958 -59.70 -55.11 -15.34
CA ILE A 958 -60.00 -55.42 -13.94
C ILE A 958 -58.94 -56.42 -13.48
N LEU A 959 -58.08 -55.99 -12.55
CA LEU A 959 -57.06 -56.84 -11.96
C LEU A 959 -57.59 -57.39 -10.63
N ARG A 960 -57.97 -58.67 -10.59
CA ARG A 960 -58.25 -59.34 -9.31
C ARG A 960 -56.95 -59.92 -8.76
N SER A 961 -56.53 -59.46 -7.59
CA SER A 961 -55.38 -60.02 -6.87
C SER A 961 -55.80 -61.28 -6.10
N GLY A 962 -56.17 -62.34 -6.83
CA GLY A 962 -56.44 -63.65 -6.25
C GLY A 962 -55.71 -64.73 -7.05
N THR A 963 -55.06 -65.67 -6.36
CA THR A 963 -54.55 -66.90 -6.97
C THR A 963 -55.67 -67.93 -6.99
N TYR A 964 -56.07 -68.37 -8.17
CA TYR A 964 -57.14 -69.35 -8.35
C TYR A 964 -56.59 -70.67 -8.89
N ASP A 965 -57.13 -71.81 -8.43
CA ASP A 965 -56.67 -73.13 -8.87
C ASP A 965 -57.02 -73.44 -10.33
N SER A 966 -58.06 -72.78 -10.87
CA SER A 966 -58.52 -72.95 -12.24
C SER A 966 -59.40 -71.77 -12.68
N VAL A 967 -59.65 -71.65 -14.00
CA VAL A 967 -60.65 -70.70 -14.57
C VAL A 967 -62.02 -70.89 -13.90
N THR A 968 -62.38 -72.12 -13.57
CA THR A 968 -63.66 -72.47 -12.91
C THR A 968 -63.71 -71.97 -11.47
N ASP A 969 -62.60 -72.02 -10.74
CA ASP A 969 -62.51 -71.51 -9.36
C ASP A 969 -62.50 -69.99 -9.34
N MET A 970 -61.83 -69.35 -10.30
CA MET A 970 -61.93 -67.90 -10.51
C MET A 970 -63.37 -67.48 -10.85
N LEU A 971 -64.03 -68.16 -11.80
CA LEU A 971 -65.44 -67.91 -12.15
C LEU A 971 -66.38 -68.14 -10.96
N SER A 972 -66.12 -69.17 -10.15
CA SER A 972 -66.89 -69.46 -8.94
C SER A 972 -66.69 -68.39 -7.87
N ALA A 973 -65.46 -67.89 -7.70
CA ALA A 973 -65.14 -66.78 -6.79
C ALA A 973 -65.71 -65.43 -7.28
N ILE A 974 -65.88 -65.25 -8.59
CA ILE A 974 -66.66 -64.15 -9.16
C ILE A 974 -68.14 -64.30 -8.81
N SER A 975 -68.67 -65.54 -8.82
CA SER A 975 -70.08 -65.81 -8.51
C SER A 975 -70.45 -65.69 -7.01
N SER A 976 -69.51 -65.96 -6.09
CA SER A 976 -69.75 -65.99 -4.64
C SER A 976 -69.49 -64.64 -3.93
N ALA A 977 -68.71 -63.74 -4.53
CA ALA A 977 -68.40 -62.41 -3.99
C ALA A 977 -69.55 -61.38 -4.15
N GLY A 978 -70.66 -61.75 -4.80
CA GLY A 978 -71.72 -60.83 -5.22
C GLY A 978 -71.52 -60.37 -6.67
N PRO A 979 -72.60 -59.91 -7.36
CA PRO A 979 -72.54 -59.59 -8.77
C PRO A 979 -71.60 -58.41 -9.03
N MET A 980 -70.51 -58.65 -9.78
CA MET A 980 -69.70 -57.58 -10.36
C MET A 980 -70.58 -56.89 -11.42
N THR A 981 -71.13 -55.74 -11.08
CA THR A 981 -72.13 -55.06 -11.91
C THR A 981 -71.42 -53.99 -12.73
N LEU A 982 -71.16 -54.27 -14.01
CA LEU A 982 -70.69 -53.26 -14.95
C LEU A 982 -71.90 -52.59 -15.58
N ALA A 983 -72.40 -51.52 -14.96
CA ALA A 983 -73.50 -50.76 -15.50
C ALA A 983 -72.97 -49.73 -16.51
N VAL A 984 -72.95 -50.12 -17.77
CA VAL A 984 -72.68 -49.21 -18.90
C VAL A 984 -73.93 -48.40 -19.24
N GLY A 985 -73.76 -47.08 -19.39
CA GLY A 985 -74.82 -46.16 -19.78
C GLY A 985 -75.52 -46.56 -21.09
N THR A 986 -76.73 -46.02 -21.31
CA THR A 986 -77.76 -46.50 -22.26
C THR A 986 -77.42 -46.54 -23.75
N ALA A 987 -76.17 -46.32 -24.17
CA ALA A 987 -75.72 -46.49 -25.54
C ALA A 987 -74.24 -46.91 -25.60
N VAL A 988 -73.99 -48.20 -25.85
CA VAL A 988 -72.69 -48.74 -26.27
C VAL A 988 -72.80 -49.01 -27.77
N THR A 989 -72.05 -48.29 -28.60
CA THR A 989 -72.20 -48.37 -30.08
C THR A 989 -71.20 -49.31 -30.76
N ALA A 990 -70.19 -49.83 -30.06
CA ALA A 990 -69.33 -50.93 -30.51
C ALA A 990 -68.64 -51.60 -29.30
N GLY A 991 -68.25 -52.88 -29.47
CA GLY A 991 -67.87 -53.81 -28.39
C GLY A 991 -66.88 -53.27 -27.35
N LEU A 992 -67.18 -53.55 -26.08
CA LEU A 992 -66.27 -53.40 -24.95
C LEU A 992 -65.46 -54.70 -24.79
N ASP A 993 -64.15 -54.56 -24.72
CA ASP A 993 -63.25 -55.63 -24.29
C ASP A 993 -62.94 -55.41 -22.80
N VAL A 994 -63.54 -56.25 -21.95
CA VAL A 994 -63.18 -56.31 -20.53
C VAL A 994 -62.08 -57.34 -20.39
N ILE A 995 -60.89 -56.91 -19.99
CA ILE A 995 -59.75 -57.81 -19.79
C ILE A 995 -59.65 -58.11 -18.30
N VAL A 996 -59.89 -59.36 -17.91
CA VAL A 996 -59.70 -59.83 -16.53
C VAL A 996 -58.38 -60.58 -16.48
N ALA A 997 -57.38 -59.99 -15.83
CA ALA A 997 -56.16 -60.71 -15.52
C ALA A 997 -56.26 -61.33 -14.12
N TRP A 998 -55.87 -62.59 -13.99
CA TRP A 998 -55.82 -63.34 -12.75
C TRP A 998 -54.57 -64.22 -12.74
N ALA A 999 -54.08 -64.62 -11.57
CA ALA A 999 -52.96 -65.56 -11.47
C ALA A 999 -53.45 -66.92 -11.02
N ASP A 1000 -52.83 -68.00 -11.49
CA ASP A 1000 -53.00 -69.29 -10.81
C ASP A 1000 -52.03 -69.43 -9.63
N GLN A 1001 -52.20 -70.48 -8.83
CA GLN A 1001 -51.35 -70.73 -7.66
C GLN A 1001 -49.86 -70.98 -8.01
N ASN A 1002 -49.52 -71.20 -9.28
CA ASN A 1002 -48.13 -71.34 -9.73
C ASN A 1002 -47.51 -70.00 -10.11
N GLY A 1003 -48.27 -68.91 -10.06
CA GLY A 1003 -47.83 -67.56 -10.45
C GLY A 1003 -47.95 -67.28 -11.94
N ASP A 1004 -48.54 -68.19 -12.72
CA ASP A 1004 -48.81 -67.94 -14.14
C ASP A 1004 -49.94 -66.92 -14.25
N THR A 1005 -49.71 -65.87 -15.05
CA THR A 1005 -50.70 -64.82 -15.27
C THR A 1005 -51.59 -65.18 -16.45
N HIS A 1006 -52.88 -65.32 -16.16
CA HIS A 1006 -53.93 -65.59 -17.13
C HIS A 1006 -54.65 -64.27 -17.46
N VAL A 1007 -54.85 -64.01 -18.74
CA VAL A 1007 -55.58 -62.83 -19.21
C VAL A 1007 -56.80 -63.32 -19.96
N THR A 1008 -57.99 -63.01 -19.46
CA THR A 1008 -59.27 -63.43 -20.04
C THR A 1008 -59.95 -62.21 -20.65
N LEU A 1009 -60.09 -62.21 -21.98
CA LEU A 1009 -60.88 -61.21 -22.70
C LEU A 1009 -62.36 -61.60 -22.66
N VAL A 1010 -63.18 -60.75 -22.04
CA VAL A 1010 -64.64 -60.84 -22.07
C VAL A 1010 -65.14 -59.78 -23.07
N ASN A 1011 -65.35 -60.21 -24.31
CA ASN A 1011 -65.84 -59.35 -25.39
C ASN A 1011 -67.38 -59.36 -25.41
N THR A 1012 -68.02 -58.19 -25.30
CA THR A 1012 -69.48 -58.07 -25.40
C THR A 1012 -69.90 -57.62 -26.80
N THR A 1013 -70.23 -58.56 -27.69
CA THR A 1013 -70.82 -58.27 -29.00
C THR A 1013 -72.35 -58.42 -28.96
N ALA A 1014 -73.07 -57.39 -28.50
CA ALA A 1014 -74.52 -57.34 -28.71
C ALA A 1014 -75.02 -55.89 -28.87
N ALA A 1015 -75.41 -55.55 -30.10
CA ALA A 1015 -76.12 -54.32 -30.41
C ALA A 1015 -77.62 -54.48 -30.13
N GLY A 1016 -78.18 -53.69 -29.20
CA GLY A 1016 -79.63 -53.48 -29.10
C GLY A 1016 -80.21 -53.38 -27.69
N VAL A 1017 -80.65 -52.17 -27.35
CA VAL A 1017 -81.73 -51.79 -26.40
C VAL A 1017 -81.63 -52.30 -24.95
N GLY A 1018 -81.18 -51.40 -24.05
CA GLY A 1018 -81.67 -51.20 -22.68
C GLY A 1018 -82.03 -52.43 -21.84
N ALA A 1019 -81.03 -53.10 -21.27
CA ALA A 1019 -81.20 -53.98 -20.11
C ALA A 1019 -79.95 -53.91 -19.22
N LEU A 1020 -80.16 -53.78 -17.90
CA LEU A 1020 -79.11 -53.92 -16.90
C LEU A 1020 -78.37 -55.25 -17.08
N PHE A 1021 -77.06 -55.19 -17.26
CA PHE A 1021 -76.20 -56.37 -17.24
C PHE A 1021 -76.04 -56.87 -15.79
N SER A 1022 -76.93 -57.75 -15.32
CA SER A 1022 -76.55 -58.69 -14.26
C SER A 1022 -75.85 -59.87 -14.94
N ALA A 1023 -74.52 -59.86 -14.95
CA ALA A 1023 -73.72 -60.98 -15.44
C ALA A 1023 -73.77 -62.15 -14.44
N VAL A 1024 -74.94 -62.79 -14.31
CA VAL A 1024 -75.10 -64.05 -13.55
C VAL A 1024 -75.82 -65.12 -14.41
N GLY A 1025 -76.28 -64.79 -15.63
CA GLY A 1025 -77.15 -65.69 -16.39
C GLY A 1025 -76.68 -66.19 -17.77
N LEU A 1026 -75.57 -65.70 -18.35
CA LEU A 1026 -75.30 -65.88 -19.78
C LEU A 1026 -73.95 -66.50 -20.17
N ILE A 1027 -73.16 -67.01 -19.23
CA ILE A 1027 -72.06 -67.93 -19.55
C ILE A 1027 -72.53 -69.35 -19.25
N SER A 1028 -73.51 -69.84 -20.02
CA SER A 1028 -73.83 -71.26 -20.07
C SER A 1028 -72.85 -71.96 -21.01
N ALA A 1029 -72.23 -73.04 -20.52
CA ALA A 1029 -71.09 -73.76 -21.06
C ALA A 1029 -71.29 -74.45 -22.43
N ALA A 1030 -71.71 -73.75 -23.49
CA ALA A 1030 -71.99 -74.40 -24.78
C ALA A 1030 -71.47 -73.70 -26.05
N ASN A 1031 -70.93 -72.48 -26.01
CA ASN A 1031 -70.31 -71.85 -27.19
C ASN A 1031 -68.96 -71.23 -26.84
N THR A 1032 -67.93 -72.07 -26.74
CA THR A 1032 -66.53 -71.65 -26.78
C THR A 1032 -66.18 -71.30 -28.23
N ASN A 1033 -66.27 -70.02 -28.58
CA ASN A 1033 -65.27 -69.47 -29.51
C ASN A 1033 -64.21 -68.85 -28.61
N ASP A 1034 -63.17 -69.63 -28.31
CA ASP A 1034 -61.97 -69.14 -27.65
C ASP A 1034 -61.39 -68.00 -28.50
N LEU A 1035 -61.57 -66.77 -28.04
CA LEU A 1035 -60.79 -65.64 -28.52
C LEU A 1035 -59.51 -65.60 -27.68
N ALA A 1036 -58.51 -66.38 -28.12
CA ALA A 1036 -57.11 -66.42 -27.69
C ALA A 1036 -56.83 -66.35 -26.18
N ILE A 1037 -56.63 -67.52 -25.55
CA ILE A 1037 -55.87 -67.62 -24.29
C ILE A 1037 -54.38 -67.52 -24.66
N LEU A 1038 -53.73 -66.39 -24.37
CA LEU A 1038 -52.27 -66.30 -24.48
C LEU A 1038 -51.65 -67.09 -23.32
N TYR A 1039 -51.10 -68.27 -23.63
CA TYR A 1039 -50.29 -69.03 -22.69
C TYR A 1039 -48.87 -68.45 -22.61
N GLY A 1040 -48.40 -68.19 -21.39
CA GLY A 1040 -46.97 -67.99 -21.10
C GLY A 1040 -46.44 -66.56 -21.16
N VAL A 1041 -47.28 -65.52 -21.01
CA VAL A 1041 -46.78 -64.16 -20.82
C VAL A 1041 -46.51 -63.94 -19.33
N ASN A 1042 -45.24 -63.98 -18.94
CA ASN A 1042 -44.83 -63.63 -17.59
C ASN A 1042 -44.83 -62.09 -17.44
N ILE A 1043 -45.86 -61.54 -16.80
CA ILE A 1043 -46.05 -60.09 -16.63
C ILE A 1043 -45.24 -59.53 -15.43
N SER A 1044 -44.65 -60.40 -14.61
CA SER A 1044 -43.98 -60.00 -13.36
C SER A 1044 -42.72 -59.15 -13.53
N THR A 1045 -42.17 -59.01 -14.74
CA THR A 1045 -40.90 -58.31 -15.02
C THR A 1045 -41.01 -56.96 -15.73
N TYR A 1046 -42.22 -56.46 -16.05
CA TYR A 1046 -42.39 -55.22 -16.83
C TYR A 1046 -43.41 -54.25 -16.20
N THR A 1047 -43.01 -53.51 -15.17
CA THR A 1047 -43.87 -52.57 -14.44
C THR A 1047 -43.85 -51.12 -14.94
N SER A 1048 -43.20 -50.80 -16.08
CA SER A 1048 -43.05 -49.38 -16.48
C SER A 1048 -43.21 -49.00 -17.96
N SER A 1049 -43.56 -49.88 -18.90
CA SER A 1049 -43.71 -49.46 -20.32
C SER A 1049 -44.74 -50.25 -21.15
N PHE A 1050 -45.96 -50.40 -20.63
CA PHE A 1050 -46.98 -51.25 -21.26
C PHE A 1050 -47.64 -50.66 -22.52
N ALA A 1051 -47.43 -49.38 -22.86
CA ALA A 1051 -48.19 -48.70 -23.93
C ALA A 1051 -47.60 -48.83 -25.35
N ASP A 1052 -46.31 -49.14 -25.53
CA ASP A 1052 -45.65 -48.92 -26.84
C ASP A 1052 -45.58 -50.14 -27.79
N LYS A 1053 -46.06 -51.33 -27.42
CA LYS A 1053 -45.74 -52.57 -28.18
C LYS A 1053 -46.87 -53.55 -28.50
N PHE A 1054 -48.09 -53.08 -28.69
CA PHE A 1054 -49.16 -53.91 -29.28
C PHE A 1054 -49.76 -53.25 -30.52
N GLN A 1055 -49.21 -53.57 -31.70
CA GLN A 1055 -49.91 -53.41 -32.99
C GLN A 1055 -50.51 -54.76 -33.39
N PHE A 1056 -51.81 -54.81 -33.66
CA PHE A 1056 -52.45 -55.93 -34.37
C PHE A 1056 -52.53 -55.59 -35.87
N GLU A 1057 -52.08 -56.52 -36.72
CA GLU A 1057 -52.66 -56.74 -38.05
C GLU A 1057 -53.91 -57.62 -37.93
#